data_AF-A0A2U3EEM9-F1
#
_entry.id   AF-A0A2U3EEM9-F1
#
_cell.length_a   1.000
_cell.length_b   1.000
_cell.length_c   1.000
_cell.angle_alpha   90.00
_cell.angle_beta   90.00
_cell.angle_gamma   90.00
#
_symmetry.space_group_name_H-M   'P 1'
#
loop_
_entity.id
_entity.type
_entity.pdbx_description
1 polymer ?
#
loop_
_entity_poly.entity_id
_entity_poly.type
_entity_poly.pdbx_seq_one_letter_code
_entity_poly.pdbx_strand_id
1 'polypeptide(L)'
;MVIHEFPARSSEWVDDAGGGRNPVTCGSGETLPSDFRNLNLPPTSELQHDADDTDSAINAIAQKVMPAVRQVQGPVRPGAPVLPALRRLEPPVYLRHGGAAVAHDPSGRAGEHRNARVAVYGVYGAVQVPVQAPDETLNFASVDLVPLAGADQIRDRWLRPFLAVTGQQEVPKAFHPYTLQYMSCVLRTYPKQMASDSVPPFIHPTQMTTGHVALANCYSLVRLWHHRAAGSEAIVADTVQREMDRLAHGQTSGDTEQLAALQAYLTYCIMAYFSPISGIPLVNDATMVTLQEMAFCAAQGGLVSTAELAGSRPAWESWIVASAKRRAMFAFYLLSSVCNADNNVPNFLAEELRGVFAPDAKRVWEARSREEWEREYARHLALWPDGPLKISELWRSPETGSERRRERIDRWVQTTDEFGVMLFAVCVHLHGERRGGFATPTQARLDSQHNMACTKTNNMSSKSTVYTTDHSSSVLRTHGWRTAANSAGYLIPHLRPETTILDVGCGPGSITVDLARLVPQGHVTGIEYVPDPLDGARALAVSRGVTNVTFAVADVHSLPFDDDSFDVVHAHQVLQHIADPVKALREMRRVAKPGGLVACRESASMTWHPPSRKLDAWYRVTTEMAAAKGGNPHPGSRIHVWAEQAGFPRDRVTRGAGSWCFSSDEQREYWGGSMGERARSSGFATMALEEGFSTKQELEEVRQGWDEFRENGDAWFGLLHGEILCRK
;
A
#
# COMPACT_ATOMS: atom_id res chain seq x y z
N MET A 1 4.83 -17.34 5.28
CA MET A 1 6.03 -18.18 5.43
C MET A 1 6.97 -17.48 6.41
N VAL A 2 6.72 -17.70 7.69
CA VAL A 2 7.56 -17.20 8.80
C VAL A 2 8.54 -18.32 9.10
N ILE A 3 9.84 -18.01 9.04
CA ILE A 3 10.92 -18.94 9.35
C ILE A 3 10.97 -19.04 10.88
N HIS A 4 10.73 -20.23 11.41
CA HIS A 4 10.98 -20.57 12.81
C HIS A 4 12.49 -20.78 13.01
N GLU A 5 13.12 -19.95 13.84
CA GLU A 5 14.41 -20.27 14.46
C GLU A 5 14.17 -21.13 15.70
N PHE A 6 14.79 -22.30 15.75
CA PHE A 6 14.82 -23.17 16.93
C PHE A 6 15.94 -22.76 17.89
N PRO A 7 15.78 -23.00 19.21
CA PRO A 7 16.66 -22.47 20.24
C PRO A 7 17.90 -23.34 20.49
N ALA A 8 18.98 -22.68 20.89
CA ALA A 8 20.20 -23.28 21.38
C ALA A 8 19.96 -24.15 22.62
N ARG A 9 20.46 -25.39 22.61
CA ARG A 9 20.65 -26.22 23.81
C ARG A 9 22.13 -26.27 24.17
N SER A 10 22.40 -26.03 25.44
CA SER A 10 23.67 -26.24 26.14
C SER A 10 23.75 -27.65 26.74
N SER A 11 24.88 -28.34 26.54
CA SER A 11 25.50 -29.34 27.46
C SER A 11 26.75 -29.90 26.74
N GLU A 12 27.96 -29.51 27.16
CA GLU A 12 28.88 -30.26 28.05
C GLU A 12 29.76 -31.31 27.36
N TRP A 13 31.08 -31.01 27.39
CA TRP A 13 32.30 -31.86 27.47
C TRP A 13 32.55 -33.02 26.50
N VAL A 14 33.71 -33.00 25.81
CA VAL A 14 34.93 -33.76 26.16
C VAL A 14 36.08 -33.41 25.18
N ASP A 15 37.28 -33.31 25.75
CA ASP A 15 38.61 -33.09 25.16
C ASP A 15 38.97 -34.00 23.97
N ASP A 16 39.85 -33.57 23.06
CA ASP A 16 41.31 -33.78 23.19
C ASP A 16 42.09 -33.52 21.88
N ALA A 17 43.34 -33.10 22.07
CA ALA A 17 44.51 -33.30 21.23
C ALA A 17 44.58 -32.72 19.79
N GLY A 18 45.30 -31.60 19.68
CA GLY A 18 46.71 -31.72 19.28
C GLY A 18 47.11 -31.50 17.81
N GLY A 19 48.12 -30.66 17.62
CA GLY A 19 49.14 -30.88 16.58
C GLY A 19 49.14 -29.89 15.43
N GLY A 20 49.85 -28.78 15.63
CA GLY A 20 50.31 -27.95 14.51
C GLY A 20 51.36 -28.67 13.65
N ARG A 21 51.46 -28.25 12.38
CA ARG A 21 52.70 -27.97 11.63
C ARG A 21 52.35 -27.49 10.20
N ASN A 22 52.53 -26.18 9.99
CA ASN A 22 53.02 -25.54 8.74
C ASN A 22 54.41 -26.12 8.35
N PRO A 23 55.11 -25.71 7.26
CA PRO A 23 54.84 -24.75 6.16
C PRO A 23 55.17 -25.34 4.75
N VAL A 24 55.06 -24.65 3.60
CA VAL A 24 56.13 -23.85 2.94
C VAL A 24 55.58 -23.39 1.57
N THR A 25 55.27 -22.09 1.38
CA THR A 25 55.91 -21.03 0.54
C THR A 25 56.05 -21.35 -0.97
N CYS A 26 55.95 -20.44 -1.95
CA CYS A 26 56.21 -18.99 -1.98
C CYS A 26 55.74 -18.40 -3.35
N GLY A 27 55.47 -17.09 -3.42
CA GLY A 27 55.61 -16.33 -4.67
C GLY A 27 54.68 -15.12 -4.87
N SER A 28 55.21 -13.92 -4.54
CA SER A 28 54.98 -12.56 -5.12
C SER A 28 53.74 -12.32 -5.99
N GLY A 29 52.89 -11.32 -5.79
CA GLY A 29 53.11 -9.97 -5.24
C GLY A 29 52.66 -8.97 -6.30
N GLU A 30 51.71 -8.08 -5.98
CA GLU A 30 51.64 -6.74 -6.57
C GLU A 30 50.63 -5.85 -5.81
N THR A 31 51.05 -4.60 -5.66
CA THR A 31 50.53 -3.50 -4.85
C THR A 31 49.34 -2.78 -5.50
N LEU A 32 48.37 -2.38 -4.68
CA LEU A 32 47.28 -1.45 -5.04
C LEU A 32 47.81 -0.02 -5.17
N PRO A 33 47.47 0.74 -6.24
CA PRO A 33 47.74 2.17 -6.30
C PRO A 33 46.73 2.97 -5.48
N SER A 34 47.27 3.80 -4.60
CA SER A 34 46.63 4.98 -4.02
C SER A 34 46.65 6.12 -5.04
N ASP A 35 45.49 6.61 -5.48
CA ASP A 35 45.36 7.98 -6.01
C ASP A 35 43.89 8.45 -5.97
N PHE A 36 43.72 9.78 -5.81
CA PHE A 36 42.49 10.56 -5.65
C PHE A 36 41.94 10.80 -4.23
N ARG A 37 42.83 11.23 -3.33
CA ARG A 37 42.55 12.41 -2.49
C ARG A 37 42.99 13.65 -3.26
N ASN A 38 42.06 14.38 -3.88
CA ASN A 38 42.09 15.82 -4.16
C ASN A 38 40.99 16.21 -5.17
N LEU A 39 39.83 16.62 -4.68
CA LEU A 39 39.00 17.60 -5.36
C LEU A 39 38.56 18.62 -4.31
N ASN A 40 39.31 19.73 -4.26
CA ASN A 40 38.91 20.96 -3.58
C ASN A 40 37.62 21.47 -4.23
N LEU A 41 36.53 21.55 -3.45
CA LEU A 41 35.35 22.35 -3.83
C LEU A 41 35.66 23.83 -3.53
N PRO A 42 35.40 24.78 -4.45
CA PRO A 42 35.47 26.19 -4.12
C PRO A 42 34.28 26.60 -3.23
N PRO A 43 34.43 27.64 -2.39
CA PRO A 43 33.37 28.10 -1.48
C PRO A 43 32.20 28.74 -2.24
N THR A 44 31.01 28.61 -1.62
CA THR A 44 29.67 28.99 -2.10
C THR A 44 29.41 30.50 -2.18
N SER A 45 30.19 31.25 -2.96
CA SER A 45 29.95 32.70 -3.11
C SER A 45 30.06 33.28 -4.54
N GLU A 46 30.18 32.46 -5.59
CA GLU A 46 30.20 32.97 -6.98
C GLU A 46 29.31 32.14 -7.93
N LEU A 47 28.01 32.11 -7.66
CA LEU A 47 26.97 31.78 -8.66
C LEU A 47 25.73 32.65 -8.39
N GLN A 48 25.94 33.97 -8.37
CA GLN A 48 24.91 34.96 -8.61
C GLN A 48 25.33 35.77 -9.83
N HIS A 49 25.12 35.22 -11.02
CA HIS A 49 24.66 35.93 -12.21
C HIS A 49 24.49 34.93 -13.37
N ASP A 50 23.59 35.27 -14.28
CA ASP A 50 23.19 34.55 -15.51
C ASP A 50 22.24 33.36 -15.33
N ALA A 51 21.00 33.70 -14.97
CA ALA A 51 19.81 32.97 -15.41
C ALA A 51 19.47 33.43 -16.83
N ASP A 52 19.80 32.63 -17.85
CA ASP A 52 19.17 32.62 -19.19
C ASP A 52 19.91 31.64 -20.11
N ASP A 53 19.91 30.34 -19.81
CA ASP A 53 19.98 29.29 -20.86
C ASP A 53 19.62 27.90 -20.31
N THR A 54 18.32 27.63 -20.18
CA THR A 54 17.79 26.35 -19.69
C THR A 54 18.18 25.16 -20.58
N ASP A 55 18.42 25.41 -21.89
CA ASP A 55 18.77 24.37 -22.86
C ASP A 55 20.24 23.94 -22.77
N SER A 56 21.13 24.83 -22.31
CA SER A 56 22.54 24.52 -22.08
C SER A 56 22.75 23.65 -20.82
N ALA A 57 21.98 23.90 -19.76
CA ALA A 57 21.97 23.08 -18.55
C ALA A 57 21.38 21.67 -18.80
N ILE A 58 20.31 21.58 -19.60
CA ILE A 58 19.72 20.30 -20.04
C ILE A 58 20.73 19.50 -20.87
N ASN A 59 21.45 20.14 -21.79
CA ASN A 59 22.49 19.48 -22.59
C ASN A 59 23.71 19.06 -21.76
N ALA A 60 24.12 19.84 -20.75
CA ALA A 60 25.23 19.50 -19.87
C ALA A 60 24.92 18.32 -18.94
N ILE A 61 23.66 18.19 -18.48
CA ILE A 61 23.19 17.04 -17.69
C ILE A 61 23.01 15.81 -18.60
N ALA A 62 22.42 15.97 -19.78
CA ALA A 62 22.29 14.90 -20.77
C ALA A 62 23.64 14.35 -21.24
N GLN A 63 24.67 15.19 -21.40
CA GLN A 63 26.03 14.76 -21.77
C GLN A 63 26.78 14.02 -20.64
N LYS A 64 26.42 14.25 -19.36
CA LYS A 64 27.04 13.56 -18.23
C LYS A 64 26.38 12.22 -17.89
N VAL A 65 25.11 12.03 -18.24
CA VAL A 65 24.34 10.80 -17.97
C VAL A 65 24.34 9.82 -19.15
N MET A 66 24.60 10.28 -20.38
CA MET A 66 24.48 9.46 -21.59
C MET A 66 25.81 9.04 -22.24
N PRO A 67 26.55 8.06 -21.70
CA PRO A 67 27.42 7.21 -22.50
C PRO A 67 26.76 5.87 -22.93
N ALA A 68 25.42 5.80 -22.99
CA ALA A 68 24.71 4.62 -23.51
C ALA A 68 23.79 4.90 -24.72
N VAL A 69 23.58 6.16 -25.11
CA VAL A 69 22.61 6.52 -26.19
C VAL A 69 23.28 7.03 -27.48
N ARG A 70 24.61 7.19 -27.53
CA ARG A 70 25.32 7.50 -28.78
C ARG A 70 25.90 6.24 -29.47
N GLN A 71 25.04 5.30 -29.82
CA GLN A 71 25.31 4.34 -30.91
C GLN A 71 24.12 4.11 -31.86
N VAL A 72 23.12 5.01 -31.85
CA VAL A 72 21.95 4.92 -32.74
C VAL A 72 21.79 6.19 -33.58
N GLN A 73 22.86 6.69 -34.21
CA GLN A 73 22.72 7.58 -35.37
C GLN A 73 23.91 7.37 -36.33
N GLY A 74 23.66 6.64 -37.42
CA GLY A 74 24.54 6.65 -38.59
C GLY A 74 24.39 7.96 -39.38
N PRO A 75 25.38 8.35 -40.20
CA PRO A 75 25.43 9.69 -40.79
C PRO A 75 24.44 9.86 -41.94
N VAL A 76 23.58 10.87 -41.86
CA VAL A 76 22.73 11.32 -42.98
C VAL A 76 23.51 12.32 -43.84
N ARG A 77 23.60 12.06 -45.15
CA ARG A 77 24.21 12.95 -46.16
C ARG A 77 23.28 14.12 -46.53
N PRO A 78 23.81 15.31 -46.90
CA PRO A 78 23.00 16.47 -47.27
C PRO A 78 22.65 16.50 -48.76
N GLY A 79 21.40 16.88 -49.07
CA GLY A 79 20.91 17.13 -50.44
C GLY A 79 19.47 17.64 -50.45
N ALA A 80 19.33 18.96 -50.61
CA ALA A 80 18.10 19.75 -50.81
C ALA A 80 17.24 19.28 -52.03
N PRO A 81 15.99 19.76 -52.29
CA PRO A 81 15.43 21.05 -51.86
C PRO A 81 13.98 21.12 -51.36
N VAL A 82 13.70 22.29 -50.79
CA VAL A 82 12.44 22.82 -50.26
C VAL A 82 11.61 23.50 -51.36
N LEU A 83 10.26 23.50 -51.21
CA LEU A 83 9.22 24.51 -51.56
C LEU A 83 7.98 23.90 -52.27
N PRO A 84 6.78 24.54 -52.29
CA PRO A 84 6.00 25.07 -51.17
C PRO A 84 4.45 24.90 -51.29
N ALA A 85 3.75 25.08 -50.16
CA ALA A 85 2.45 25.77 -50.00
C ALA A 85 1.10 25.22 -50.56
N LEU A 86 0.10 25.33 -49.67
CA LEU A 86 -1.31 25.77 -49.87
C LEU A 86 -2.34 24.82 -50.53
N ARG A 87 -3.35 24.36 -49.75
CA ARG A 87 -4.72 24.94 -49.72
C ARG A 87 -5.71 24.11 -48.87
N ARG A 88 -6.58 24.84 -48.18
CA ARG A 88 -7.86 24.43 -47.57
C ARG A 88 -8.75 23.68 -48.57
N LEU A 89 -9.56 22.73 -48.10
CA LEU A 89 -10.93 22.50 -48.60
C LEU A 89 -11.80 21.83 -47.52
N GLU A 90 -13.05 22.30 -47.44
CA GLU A 90 -14.17 21.92 -46.58
C GLU A 90 -14.83 20.56 -46.97
N PRO A 91 -15.78 20.02 -46.17
CA PRO A 91 -16.29 18.65 -46.31
C PRO A 91 -17.59 18.56 -47.15
N PRO A 92 -17.96 17.39 -47.71
CA PRO A 92 -19.34 17.09 -48.10
C PRO A 92 -19.96 16.05 -47.14
N VAL A 93 -21.10 16.29 -46.49
CA VAL A 93 -22.50 16.27 -46.97
C VAL A 93 -22.98 14.87 -47.42
N TYR A 94 -23.97 14.39 -46.66
CA TYR A 94 -24.78 13.17 -46.80
C TYR A 94 -25.48 13.03 -48.16
N LEU A 95 -25.60 11.78 -48.63
CA LEU A 95 -26.69 11.33 -49.52
C LEU A 95 -27.24 9.96 -49.08
N ARG A 96 -28.57 9.94 -48.88
CA ARG A 96 -29.45 8.77 -48.74
C ARG A 96 -29.95 8.32 -50.11
N HIS A 97 -30.20 7.01 -50.22
CA HIS A 97 -31.15 6.24 -51.06
C HIS A 97 -30.40 5.04 -51.65
N GLY A 98 -30.86 3.79 -51.57
CA GLY A 98 -32.18 3.18 -51.75
C GLY A 98 -31.88 1.75 -52.22
N GLY A 99 -32.49 0.72 -51.66
CA GLY A 99 -33.58 0.03 -52.36
C GLY A 99 -33.17 -1.40 -52.70
N ALA A 100 -34.08 -2.34 -52.45
CA ALA A 100 -33.88 -3.79 -52.40
C ALA A 100 -33.67 -4.48 -53.76
N ALA A 101 -33.11 -5.70 -53.74
CA ALA A 101 -33.61 -6.81 -54.56
C ALA A 101 -33.13 -8.17 -54.02
N VAL A 102 -34.08 -9.11 -53.94
CA VAL A 102 -33.98 -10.53 -53.61
C VAL A 102 -33.85 -11.34 -54.91
N ALA A 103 -33.08 -12.43 -54.92
CA ALA A 103 -33.28 -13.54 -55.86
C ALA A 103 -32.71 -14.87 -55.30
N HIS A 104 -33.39 -15.96 -55.68
CA HIS A 104 -33.32 -17.35 -55.17
C HIS A 104 -32.10 -18.18 -55.64
N ASP A 105 -31.63 -19.08 -54.76
CA ASP A 105 -31.51 -20.58 -54.83
C ASP A 105 -31.55 -21.32 -56.21
N PRO A 106 -31.19 -22.63 -56.39
CA PRO A 106 -30.44 -23.63 -55.59
C PRO A 106 -29.38 -24.44 -56.38
N SER A 107 -28.64 -25.33 -55.69
CA SER A 107 -28.51 -26.79 -55.99
C SER A 107 -27.09 -27.37 -55.77
N GLY A 108 -27.01 -28.58 -55.17
CA GLY A 108 -25.88 -29.50 -55.38
C GLY A 108 -25.40 -30.38 -54.22
N ARG A 109 -26.09 -31.51 -53.99
CA ARG A 109 -25.71 -32.79 -53.32
C ARG A 109 -24.25 -33.27 -53.61
N ALA A 110 -23.60 -34.25 -52.95
CA ALA A 110 -23.77 -35.15 -51.79
C ALA A 110 -22.51 -36.06 -51.67
N GLY A 111 -22.37 -36.82 -50.56
CA GLY A 111 -21.62 -38.10 -50.43
C GLY A 111 -20.56 -38.11 -49.32
N GLU A 112 -20.71 -38.72 -48.13
CA GLU A 112 -20.99 -40.10 -47.65
C GLU A 112 -19.76 -41.00 -47.35
N HIS A 113 -19.87 -41.70 -46.20
CA HIS A 113 -19.14 -42.88 -45.66
C HIS A 113 -17.95 -42.64 -44.71
N ARG A 114 -17.76 -43.33 -43.55
CA ARG A 114 -18.42 -44.50 -42.91
C ARG A 114 -18.00 -44.61 -41.42
N ASN A 115 -18.88 -45.17 -40.60
CA ASN A 115 -18.74 -45.52 -39.18
C ASN A 115 -17.84 -46.74 -38.91
N ALA A 116 -17.17 -46.77 -37.73
CA ALA A 116 -17.18 -47.92 -36.80
C ALA A 116 -16.61 -47.54 -35.39
N ARG A 117 -17.44 -47.62 -34.35
CA ARG A 117 -17.08 -47.78 -32.91
C ARG A 117 -17.07 -49.30 -32.61
N VAL A 118 -16.38 -49.87 -31.61
CA VAL A 118 -16.67 -49.88 -30.14
C VAL A 118 -15.58 -50.76 -29.47
N ALA A 119 -15.01 -50.38 -28.32
CA ALA A 119 -15.26 -51.06 -27.02
C ALA A 119 -14.80 -50.21 -25.82
N VAL A 120 -15.68 -50.10 -24.83
CA VAL A 120 -15.55 -49.38 -23.55
C VAL A 120 -15.87 -50.37 -22.41
N TYR A 121 -15.13 -50.27 -21.31
CA TYR A 121 -15.53 -50.57 -19.92
C TYR A 121 -14.66 -49.66 -19.03
N GLY A 122 -15.09 -48.81 -18.09
CA GLY A 122 -16.39 -48.36 -17.60
C GLY A 122 -16.19 -47.53 -16.31
N VAL A 123 -16.86 -46.36 -16.23
CA VAL A 123 -17.54 -45.67 -15.07
C VAL A 123 -16.71 -45.30 -13.81
N TYR A 124 -16.67 -44.10 -13.22
CA TYR A 124 -17.56 -42.91 -13.04
C TYR A 124 -16.69 -41.63 -13.07
N GLY A 125 -17.07 -40.40 -13.46
CA GLY A 125 -18.32 -39.75 -13.80
C GLY A 125 -18.12 -38.23 -13.64
N ALA A 126 -17.58 -37.54 -14.67
CA ALA A 126 -17.50 -36.08 -14.74
C ALA A 126 -18.46 -35.59 -15.84
N VAL A 127 -19.37 -34.69 -15.46
CA VAL A 127 -20.32 -34.06 -16.39
C VAL A 127 -19.54 -33.14 -17.33
N GLN A 128 -19.35 -33.58 -18.58
CA GLN A 128 -18.89 -32.72 -19.67
C GLN A 128 -20.10 -31.98 -20.26
N VAL A 129 -20.09 -30.66 -20.14
CA VAL A 129 -20.93 -29.74 -20.94
C VAL A 129 -20.32 -29.68 -22.35
N PRO A 130 -21.11 -29.70 -23.45
CA PRO A 130 -20.56 -29.88 -24.79
C PRO A 130 -19.81 -28.64 -25.29
N VAL A 131 -18.64 -28.88 -25.88
CA VAL A 131 -17.85 -27.92 -26.65
C VAL A 131 -18.54 -27.70 -28.00
N GLN A 132 -18.96 -26.47 -28.27
CA GLN A 132 -19.27 -25.98 -29.62
C GLN A 132 -18.02 -25.30 -30.21
N ALA A 133 -17.79 -25.48 -31.51
CA ALA A 133 -16.78 -24.79 -32.33
C ALA A 133 -17.30 -24.69 -33.79
N PRO A 134 -16.83 -23.76 -34.66
CA PRO A 134 -15.95 -22.60 -34.46
C PRO A 134 -16.44 -21.26 -35.10
N ASP A 135 -15.71 -20.17 -34.79
CA ASP A 135 -15.41 -18.94 -35.57
C ASP A 135 -16.45 -17.86 -35.94
N GLU A 136 -16.54 -16.83 -35.10
CA GLU A 136 -16.02 -15.54 -35.58
C GLU A 136 -14.60 -15.39 -35.02
N THR A 137 -13.59 -15.61 -35.84
CA THR A 137 -12.21 -15.32 -35.46
C THR A 137 -12.09 -13.82 -35.19
N LEU A 138 -11.59 -13.46 -34.00
CA LEU A 138 -11.28 -12.07 -33.69
C LEU A 138 -10.27 -11.53 -34.70
N ASN A 139 -10.60 -10.41 -35.35
CA ASN A 139 -9.75 -9.80 -36.36
C ASN A 139 -9.16 -8.48 -35.85
N PHE A 140 -7.88 -8.52 -35.49
CA PHE A 140 -7.14 -7.36 -35.01
C PHE A 140 -6.40 -6.59 -36.11
N ALA A 141 -6.64 -6.88 -37.39
CA ALA A 141 -5.97 -6.19 -38.49
C ALA A 141 -6.34 -4.70 -38.61
N SER A 142 -7.53 -4.33 -38.13
CA SER A 142 -8.02 -2.95 -38.12
C SER A 142 -8.66 -2.62 -36.77
N VAL A 143 -7.93 -1.89 -35.93
CA VAL A 143 -8.37 -1.44 -34.61
C VAL A 143 -8.65 0.06 -34.70
N ASP A 144 -9.85 0.49 -34.30
CA ASP A 144 -10.23 1.91 -34.26
C ASP A 144 -9.86 2.49 -32.90
N LEU A 145 -8.74 3.22 -32.84
CA LEU A 145 -8.25 3.90 -31.66
C LEU A 145 -7.98 5.36 -31.95
N VAL A 146 -8.22 6.20 -30.94
CA VAL A 146 -8.00 7.64 -30.99
C VAL A 146 -6.66 7.94 -30.31
N PRO A 147 -5.68 8.50 -31.05
CA PRO A 147 -4.38 8.87 -30.50
C PRO A 147 -4.51 9.73 -29.24
N LEU A 148 -3.73 9.42 -28.21
CA LEU A 148 -3.73 10.17 -26.97
C LEU A 148 -3.01 11.51 -27.18
N ALA A 149 -3.74 12.63 -27.01
CA ALA A 149 -3.13 13.96 -27.01
C ALA A 149 -2.14 14.09 -25.84
N GLY A 150 -0.91 14.53 -26.13
CA GLY A 150 0.14 14.66 -25.11
C GLY A 150 0.76 13.33 -24.67
N ALA A 151 0.70 12.26 -25.49
CA ALA A 151 1.32 10.97 -25.16
C ALA A 151 2.82 11.10 -24.82
N ASP A 152 3.53 12.05 -25.43
CA ASP A 152 4.91 12.41 -25.14
C ASP A 152 5.17 12.71 -23.66
N GLN A 153 4.17 13.23 -22.94
CA GLN A 153 4.27 13.49 -21.50
C GLN A 153 4.41 12.22 -20.66
N ILE A 154 3.99 11.05 -21.18
CA ILE A 154 4.20 9.75 -20.53
C ILE A 154 5.69 9.40 -20.50
N ARG A 155 6.42 9.71 -21.58
CA ARG A 155 7.86 9.45 -21.69
C ARG A 155 8.66 10.30 -20.71
N ASP A 156 8.24 11.54 -20.50
CA ASP A 156 8.97 12.47 -19.64
C ASP A 156 8.74 12.20 -18.14
N ARG A 157 7.83 11.28 -17.80
CA ARG A 157 7.36 11.03 -16.43
C ARG A 157 8.43 10.53 -15.45
N TRP A 158 9.34 9.61 -15.82
CA TRP A 158 10.42 9.20 -14.87
C TRP A 158 11.39 10.34 -14.63
N LEU A 159 11.59 11.16 -15.66
CA LEU A 159 12.54 12.24 -15.62
C LEU A 159 12.00 13.41 -14.82
N ARG A 160 10.68 13.59 -14.73
CA ARG A 160 10.04 14.65 -13.92
C ARG A 160 10.59 14.74 -12.48
N PRO A 161 10.70 13.66 -11.70
CA PRO A 161 11.38 13.69 -10.40
C PRO A 161 12.79 14.30 -10.39
N PHE A 162 13.58 14.07 -11.45
CA PHE A 162 14.93 14.59 -11.60
C PHE A 162 14.96 16.02 -12.17
N LEU A 163 13.97 16.37 -13.01
CA LEU A 163 13.84 17.67 -13.68
C LEU A 163 13.13 18.73 -12.82
N ALA A 164 12.18 18.34 -11.96
CA ALA A 164 11.39 19.25 -11.11
C ALA A 164 12.22 20.04 -10.09
N VAL A 165 13.48 19.63 -9.84
CA VAL A 165 14.48 20.41 -9.10
C VAL A 165 14.77 21.77 -9.76
N THR A 166 14.43 21.95 -11.05
CA THR A 166 14.79 23.13 -11.86
C THR A 166 13.65 24.12 -12.16
N GLY A 167 12.44 24.00 -11.59
CA GLY A 167 11.50 25.14 -11.57
C GLY A 167 9.99 24.90 -11.77
N GLN A 168 9.49 23.67 -11.81
CA GLN A 168 8.03 23.43 -11.83
C GLN A 168 7.47 23.12 -10.42
N GLN A 169 6.46 23.89 -10.00
CA GLN A 169 5.70 23.68 -8.76
C GLN A 169 4.72 22.48 -8.85
N GLU A 170 5.18 21.30 -9.25
CA GLU A 170 4.36 20.09 -9.08
C GLU A 170 4.49 19.58 -7.64
N VAL A 171 3.35 19.33 -6.98
CA VAL A 171 3.34 18.80 -5.61
C VAL A 171 3.58 17.30 -5.66
N PRO A 172 4.66 16.77 -5.03
CA PRO A 172 4.86 15.34 -4.92
C PRO A 172 3.69 14.67 -4.21
N LYS A 173 3.26 13.55 -4.75
CA LYS A 173 2.32 12.63 -4.16
C LYS A 173 3.05 11.76 -3.13
N ALA A 174 2.64 11.85 -1.88
CA ALA A 174 3.09 10.93 -0.84
C ALA A 174 2.21 9.68 -0.86
N PHE A 175 2.78 8.53 -1.19
CA PHE A 175 2.12 7.26 -0.94
C PHE A 175 2.30 6.85 0.52
N HIS A 176 1.22 6.39 1.15
CA HIS A 176 1.34 5.75 2.46
C HIS A 176 2.14 4.44 2.33
N PRO A 177 3.05 4.09 3.28
CA PRO A 177 3.83 2.85 3.22
C PRO A 177 2.96 1.59 3.04
N TYR A 178 1.79 1.52 3.69
CA TYR A 178 0.83 0.43 3.48
C TYR A 178 0.20 0.41 2.08
N THR A 179 0.02 1.56 1.42
CA THR A 179 -0.43 1.61 0.02
C THR A 179 0.66 1.06 -0.90
N LEU A 180 1.93 1.41 -0.65
CA LEU A 180 3.07 0.84 -1.38
C LEU A 180 3.20 -0.67 -1.12
N GLN A 181 3.08 -1.10 0.14
CA GLN A 181 3.07 -2.52 0.49
C GLN A 181 1.92 -3.27 -0.20
N TYR A 182 0.71 -2.70 -0.19
CA TYR A 182 -0.45 -3.26 -0.89
C TYR A 182 -0.19 -3.40 -2.39
N MET A 183 0.31 -2.33 -3.04
CA MET A 183 0.70 -2.36 -4.45
C MET A 183 1.76 -3.42 -4.74
N SER A 184 2.82 -3.49 -3.93
CA SER A 184 3.88 -4.48 -4.03
C SER A 184 3.37 -5.91 -3.87
N CYS A 185 2.47 -6.15 -2.92
CA CYS A 185 1.84 -7.45 -2.71
C CYS A 185 1.02 -7.87 -3.93
N VAL A 186 0.19 -6.98 -4.48
CA VAL A 186 -0.65 -7.27 -5.65
C VAL A 186 0.20 -7.48 -6.90
N LEU A 187 1.13 -6.57 -7.22
CA LEU A 187 1.98 -6.66 -8.40
C LEU A 187 2.81 -7.96 -8.40
N ARG A 188 3.35 -8.37 -7.24
CA ARG A 188 4.11 -9.63 -7.10
C ARG A 188 3.31 -10.88 -7.49
N THR A 189 1.98 -10.81 -7.50
CA THR A 189 1.14 -11.95 -7.92
C THR A 189 1.07 -12.11 -9.43
N TYR A 190 1.29 -11.07 -10.22
CA TYR A 190 1.02 -11.11 -11.67
C TYR A 190 1.92 -12.10 -12.42
N PRO A 191 3.25 -12.13 -12.25
CA PRO A 191 4.08 -13.18 -12.86
C PRO A 191 3.71 -14.58 -12.34
N LYS A 192 3.34 -14.70 -11.06
CA LYS A 192 2.93 -15.99 -10.47
C LYS A 192 1.65 -16.54 -11.08
N GLN A 193 0.69 -15.67 -11.42
CA GLN A 193 -0.52 -16.06 -12.13
C GLN A 193 -0.18 -16.71 -13.48
N MET A 194 0.79 -16.16 -14.20
CA MET A 194 1.24 -16.73 -15.48
C MET A 194 1.92 -18.09 -15.33
N ALA A 195 2.62 -18.30 -14.21
CA ALA A 195 3.20 -19.60 -13.88
C ALA A 195 2.13 -20.66 -13.55
N SER A 196 0.95 -20.24 -13.08
CA SER A 196 -0.17 -21.11 -12.70
C SER A 196 -1.34 -21.11 -13.71
N ASP A 197 -1.06 -20.88 -14.99
CA ASP A 197 -2.06 -20.88 -16.08
C ASP A 197 -3.19 -19.82 -15.97
N SER A 198 -3.02 -18.82 -15.10
CA SER A 198 -3.92 -17.66 -14.99
C SER A 198 -3.38 -16.48 -15.81
N VAL A 199 -4.26 -15.51 -16.10
CA VAL A 199 -3.93 -14.31 -16.88
C VAL A 199 -3.88 -13.08 -15.98
N PRO A 200 -2.77 -12.32 -15.96
CA PRO A 200 -2.69 -11.04 -15.26
C PRO A 200 -3.77 -10.06 -15.70
N PRO A 201 -4.25 -9.17 -14.82
CA PRO A 201 -5.41 -8.32 -15.10
C PRO A 201 -5.17 -7.24 -16.16
N PHE A 202 -3.92 -7.07 -16.62
CA PHE A 202 -3.55 -6.17 -17.70
C PHE A 202 -3.31 -6.88 -19.04
N ILE A 203 -3.52 -8.20 -19.11
CA ILE A 203 -3.51 -9.01 -20.33
C ILE A 203 -4.93 -9.55 -20.52
N HIS A 204 -5.52 -9.31 -21.70
CA HIS A 204 -6.86 -9.85 -21.97
C HIS A 204 -6.78 -11.35 -22.30
N PRO A 205 -7.70 -12.21 -21.82
CA PRO A 205 -7.64 -13.65 -22.08
C PRO A 205 -7.56 -14.04 -23.56
N THR A 206 -8.18 -13.26 -24.46
CA THR A 206 -8.10 -13.52 -25.90
C THR A 206 -6.70 -13.32 -26.49
N GLN A 207 -5.83 -12.55 -25.83
CA GLN A 207 -4.43 -12.39 -26.27
C GLN A 207 -3.61 -13.68 -26.15
N MET A 208 -4.12 -14.67 -25.40
CA MET A 208 -3.49 -16.00 -25.28
C MET A 208 -3.74 -16.86 -26.52
N THR A 209 -4.82 -16.59 -27.25
CA THR A 209 -5.20 -17.35 -28.45
C THR A 209 -4.77 -16.67 -29.75
N THR A 210 -4.31 -15.41 -29.70
CA THR A 210 -3.94 -14.62 -30.90
C THR A 210 -2.49 -14.79 -31.34
N GLY A 211 -1.69 -15.61 -30.66
CA GLY A 211 -0.36 -16.02 -31.13
C GLY A 211 0.73 -14.96 -31.02
N HIS A 212 0.61 -13.97 -30.13
CA HIS A 212 1.66 -12.97 -29.91
C HIS A 212 2.94 -13.61 -29.37
N VAL A 213 4.02 -13.55 -30.15
CA VAL A 213 5.32 -14.17 -29.81
C VAL A 213 5.86 -13.61 -28.49
N ALA A 214 5.73 -12.30 -28.27
CA ALA A 214 6.21 -11.65 -27.04
C ALA A 214 5.57 -12.24 -25.78
N LEU A 215 4.24 -12.45 -25.78
CA LEU A 215 3.52 -13.02 -24.64
C LEU A 215 3.78 -14.52 -24.49
N ALA A 216 3.86 -15.27 -25.59
CA ALA A 216 4.19 -16.70 -25.56
C ALA A 216 5.59 -16.97 -24.95
N ASN A 217 6.58 -16.17 -25.35
CA ASN A 217 7.92 -16.19 -24.76
C ASN A 217 7.87 -15.80 -23.27
N CYS A 218 7.09 -14.77 -22.93
CA CYS A 218 6.93 -14.31 -21.55
C CYS A 218 6.39 -15.40 -20.62
N TYR A 219 5.32 -16.09 -20.99
CA TYR A 219 4.80 -17.22 -20.20
C TYR A 219 5.85 -18.32 -19.99
N SER A 220 6.61 -18.65 -21.03
CA SER A 220 7.65 -19.68 -20.97
C SER A 220 8.79 -19.27 -20.04
N LEU A 221 9.26 -18.02 -20.16
CA LEU A 221 10.36 -17.49 -19.36
C LEU A 221 9.98 -17.22 -17.91
N VAL A 222 8.74 -16.81 -17.64
CA VAL A 222 8.22 -16.67 -16.26
C VAL A 222 8.15 -18.03 -15.56
N ARG A 223 7.73 -19.09 -16.25
CA ARG A 223 7.78 -20.46 -15.70
C ARG A 223 9.21 -20.92 -15.47
N LEU A 224 10.10 -20.67 -16.41
CA LEU A 224 11.52 -20.95 -16.25
C LEU A 224 12.11 -20.21 -15.04
N TRP A 225 11.74 -18.94 -14.83
CA TRP A 225 12.17 -18.16 -13.67
C TRP A 225 11.70 -18.78 -12.35
N HIS A 226 10.42 -19.12 -12.23
CA HIS A 226 9.85 -19.64 -10.99
C HIS A 226 10.20 -21.09 -10.69
N HIS A 227 10.46 -21.91 -11.72
CA HIS A 227 10.78 -23.33 -11.59
C HIS A 227 12.24 -23.67 -11.96
N ARG A 228 13.13 -22.66 -11.94
CA ARG A 228 14.56 -22.84 -12.21
C ARG A 228 15.20 -23.87 -11.27
N ALA A 229 16.15 -24.63 -11.78
CA ALA A 229 16.99 -25.51 -10.97
C ALA A 229 18.03 -24.71 -10.17
N ALA A 230 18.40 -25.18 -8.98
CA ALA A 230 19.49 -24.59 -8.21
C ALA A 230 20.79 -24.61 -9.03
N GLY A 231 21.51 -23.49 -9.09
CA GLY A 231 22.73 -23.32 -9.90
C GLY A 231 22.48 -22.85 -11.34
N SER A 232 21.23 -22.78 -11.80
CA SER A 232 20.89 -22.27 -13.14
C SER A 232 20.51 -20.78 -13.18
N GLU A 233 20.63 -20.08 -12.04
CA GLU A 233 20.13 -18.72 -11.86
C GLU A 233 20.71 -17.74 -12.89
N ALA A 234 22.01 -17.82 -13.16
CA ALA A 234 22.68 -16.93 -14.12
C ALA A 234 22.19 -17.13 -15.56
N ILE A 235 21.98 -18.38 -15.98
CA ILE A 235 21.50 -18.72 -17.33
C ILE A 235 20.06 -18.24 -17.51
N VAL A 236 19.22 -18.44 -16.50
CA VAL A 236 17.83 -17.98 -16.53
C VAL A 236 17.76 -16.45 -16.57
N ALA A 237 18.55 -15.77 -15.73
CA ALA A 237 18.65 -14.32 -15.73
C ALA A 237 19.12 -13.76 -17.08
N ASP A 238 20.17 -14.33 -17.66
CA ASP A 238 20.69 -13.94 -18.98
C ASP A 238 19.67 -14.16 -20.11
N THR A 239 18.92 -15.26 -20.05
CA THR A 239 17.89 -15.55 -21.06
C THR A 239 16.74 -14.53 -20.99
N VAL A 240 16.31 -14.15 -19.78
CA VAL A 240 15.31 -13.10 -19.60
C VAL A 240 15.85 -11.75 -20.06
N GLN A 241 17.08 -11.40 -19.71
CA GLN A 241 17.70 -10.14 -20.13
C GLN A 241 17.78 -10.05 -21.67
N ARG A 242 18.22 -11.11 -22.36
CA ARG A 242 18.26 -11.14 -23.82
C ARG A 242 16.88 -10.94 -24.45
N GLU A 243 15.83 -11.50 -23.86
CA GLU A 243 14.47 -11.28 -24.33
C GLU A 243 13.99 -9.85 -24.07
N MET A 244 14.31 -9.28 -22.89
CA MET A 244 14.06 -7.87 -22.61
C MET A 244 14.75 -6.96 -23.63
N ASP A 245 16.01 -7.23 -23.97
CA ASP A 245 16.76 -6.47 -24.97
C ASP A 245 16.15 -6.62 -26.36
N ARG A 246 15.70 -7.83 -26.73
CA ARG A 246 14.98 -8.07 -27.99
C ARG A 246 13.69 -7.26 -28.08
N LEU A 247 12.93 -7.19 -26.99
CA LEU A 247 11.69 -6.41 -26.94
C LEU A 247 11.95 -4.90 -26.98
N ALA A 248 12.99 -4.43 -26.29
CA ALA A 248 13.38 -3.03 -26.24
C ALA A 248 13.82 -2.47 -27.60
N HIS A 249 14.55 -3.26 -28.39
CA HIS A 249 15.10 -2.86 -29.69
C HIS A 249 14.26 -3.36 -30.88
N GLY A 250 13.23 -4.15 -30.62
CA GLY A 250 12.37 -4.71 -31.65
C GLY A 250 11.49 -3.64 -32.27
N GLN A 251 11.58 -3.46 -33.59
CA GLN A 251 10.61 -2.65 -34.33
C GLN A 251 9.28 -3.42 -34.39
N THR A 252 8.32 -3.04 -33.55
CA THR A 252 6.96 -3.57 -33.59
C THR A 252 6.06 -2.60 -34.36
N SER A 253 5.43 -3.12 -35.41
CA SER A 253 4.45 -2.39 -36.23
C SER A 253 3.05 -2.85 -35.87
N GLY A 254 2.22 -1.96 -35.33
CA GLY A 254 0.83 -2.22 -35.00
C GLY A 254 0.53 -2.28 -33.49
N ASP A 255 -0.68 -1.86 -33.13
CA ASP A 255 -1.11 -1.65 -31.74
C ASP A 255 -1.07 -2.91 -30.88
N THR A 256 -1.35 -4.06 -31.47
CA THR A 256 -1.41 -5.35 -30.75
C THR A 256 -0.02 -5.88 -30.42
N GLU A 257 0.94 -5.79 -31.34
CA GLU A 257 2.33 -6.20 -31.09
C GLU A 257 3.03 -5.26 -30.12
N GLN A 258 2.80 -3.94 -30.24
CA GLN A 258 3.31 -2.96 -29.28
C GLN A 258 2.74 -3.21 -27.86
N LEU A 259 1.44 -3.48 -27.76
CA LEU A 259 0.80 -3.83 -26.50
C LEU A 259 1.39 -5.13 -25.91
N ALA A 260 1.51 -6.19 -26.72
CA ALA A 260 2.05 -7.47 -26.28
C ALA A 260 3.51 -7.34 -25.80
N ALA A 261 4.33 -6.57 -26.51
CA ALA A 261 5.72 -6.29 -26.12
C ALA A 261 5.78 -5.52 -24.79
N LEU A 262 4.96 -4.47 -24.63
CA LEU A 262 4.86 -3.72 -23.37
C LEU A 262 4.43 -4.62 -22.20
N GLN A 263 3.39 -5.43 -22.38
CA GLN A 263 2.87 -6.33 -21.35
C GLN A 263 3.92 -7.37 -20.92
N ALA A 264 4.66 -7.94 -21.89
CA ALA A 264 5.74 -8.87 -21.61
C ALA A 264 6.90 -8.19 -20.86
N TYR A 265 7.36 -7.03 -21.33
CA TYR A 265 8.45 -6.28 -20.69
C TYR A 265 8.07 -5.84 -19.26
N LEU A 266 6.86 -5.30 -19.08
CA LEU A 266 6.31 -4.95 -17.77
C LEU A 266 6.28 -6.16 -16.82
N THR A 267 5.87 -7.33 -17.31
CA THR A 267 5.87 -8.56 -16.52
C THR A 267 7.27 -8.93 -16.06
N TYR A 268 8.28 -8.86 -16.94
CA TYR A 268 9.66 -9.13 -16.57
C TYR A 268 10.17 -8.13 -15.53
N CYS A 269 9.85 -6.84 -15.66
CA CYS A 269 10.20 -5.85 -14.65
C CYS A 269 9.56 -6.17 -13.29
N ILE A 270 8.26 -6.49 -13.23
CA ILE A 270 7.57 -6.88 -11.99
C ILE A 270 8.24 -8.14 -11.39
N MET A 271 8.50 -9.15 -12.22
CA MET A 271 9.10 -10.42 -11.80
C MET A 271 10.50 -10.23 -11.22
N ALA A 272 11.38 -9.54 -11.95
CA ALA A 272 12.76 -9.33 -11.55
C ALA A 272 12.87 -8.38 -10.34
N TYR A 273 11.98 -7.39 -10.23
CA TYR A 273 11.95 -6.47 -9.07
C TYR A 273 11.53 -7.17 -7.78
N PHE A 274 10.45 -7.96 -7.80
CA PHE A 274 9.90 -8.57 -6.58
C PHE A 274 10.42 -9.98 -6.27
N SER A 275 11.14 -10.62 -7.20
CA SER A 275 11.76 -11.92 -7.02
C SER A 275 13.19 -11.93 -7.61
N PRO A 276 14.10 -11.07 -7.12
CA PRO A 276 15.42 -10.90 -7.71
C PRO A 276 16.27 -12.16 -7.57
N ILE A 277 17.15 -12.36 -8.55
CA ILE A 277 18.23 -13.33 -8.49
C ILE A 277 19.46 -12.61 -7.93
N SER A 278 19.98 -13.10 -6.80
CA SER A 278 21.12 -12.48 -6.11
C SER A 278 22.32 -12.31 -7.04
N GLY A 279 22.87 -11.09 -7.08
CA GLY A 279 24.05 -10.75 -7.87
C GLY A 279 23.80 -10.35 -9.33
N ILE A 280 22.54 -10.36 -9.80
CA ILE A 280 22.19 -9.96 -11.18
C ILE A 280 20.97 -9.02 -11.17
N PRO A 281 21.15 -7.70 -11.00
CA PRO A 281 20.03 -6.75 -10.97
C PRO A 281 19.53 -6.44 -12.39
N LEU A 282 18.46 -7.11 -12.83
CA LEU A 282 17.83 -6.86 -14.15
C LEU A 282 17.04 -5.55 -14.20
N VAL A 283 16.58 -5.05 -13.05
CA VAL A 283 15.80 -3.80 -12.97
C VAL A 283 16.70 -2.70 -12.43
N ASN A 284 16.94 -1.71 -13.29
CA ASN A 284 17.70 -0.49 -12.99
C ASN A 284 17.08 0.69 -13.75
N ASP A 285 17.68 1.88 -13.62
CA ASP A 285 17.17 3.10 -14.25
C ASP A 285 17.01 2.97 -15.78
N ALA A 286 17.94 2.31 -16.48
CA ALA A 286 17.85 2.13 -17.93
C ALA A 286 16.70 1.20 -18.33
N THR A 287 16.48 0.11 -17.55
CA THR A 287 15.33 -0.79 -17.73
C THR A 287 14.02 -0.04 -17.58
N MET A 288 13.95 0.85 -16.58
CA MET A 288 12.76 1.64 -16.25
C MET A 288 12.47 2.73 -17.29
N VAL A 289 13.49 3.38 -17.83
CA VAL A 289 13.38 4.31 -18.98
C VAL A 289 12.90 3.57 -20.24
N THR A 290 13.41 2.37 -20.48
CA THR A 290 12.99 1.55 -21.63
C THR A 290 11.51 1.17 -21.53
N LEU A 291 11.06 0.73 -20.35
CA LEU A 291 9.65 0.42 -20.10
C LEU A 291 8.74 1.64 -20.38
N GLN A 292 9.20 2.85 -20.09
CA GLN A 292 8.47 4.07 -20.40
C GLN A 292 8.38 4.38 -21.88
N GLU A 293 9.47 4.22 -22.63
CA GLU A 293 9.44 4.41 -24.07
C GLU A 293 8.45 3.43 -24.72
N MET A 294 8.43 2.18 -24.26
CA MET A 294 7.44 1.20 -24.69
C MET A 294 6.01 1.59 -24.32
N ALA A 295 5.81 2.13 -23.11
CA ALA A 295 4.51 2.60 -22.65
C ALA A 295 4.01 3.80 -23.48
N PHE A 296 4.90 4.74 -23.80
CA PHE A 296 4.65 5.85 -24.70
C PHE A 296 4.24 5.37 -26.09
N CYS A 297 5.03 4.49 -26.72
CA CYS A 297 4.73 3.94 -28.04
C CYS A 297 3.35 3.27 -28.07
N ALA A 298 3.03 2.46 -27.06
CA ALA A 298 1.72 1.81 -26.97
C ALA A 298 0.56 2.80 -26.78
N ALA A 299 0.76 3.88 -26.02
CA ALA A 299 -0.25 4.92 -25.78
C ALA A 299 -0.44 5.86 -26.97
N GLN A 300 0.59 6.06 -27.80
CA GLN A 300 0.54 6.92 -28.99
C GLN A 300 -0.50 6.45 -30.01
N GLY A 301 -0.65 5.12 -30.16
CA GLY A 301 -1.71 4.52 -30.98
C GLY A 301 -3.13 4.63 -30.38
N GLY A 302 -3.27 5.22 -29.18
CA GLY A 302 -4.55 5.50 -28.55
C GLY A 302 -4.93 4.53 -27.43
N LEU A 303 -5.71 5.04 -26.47
CA LEU A 303 -6.19 4.31 -25.28
C LEU A 303 -7.73 4.16 -25.24
N VAL A 304 -8.41 4.72 -26.24
CA VAL A 304 -9.87 4.78 -26.34
C VAL A 304 -10.25 4.68 -27.82
N SER A 305 -11.36 4.03 -28.15
CA SER A 305 -11.91 3.97 -29.50
C SER A 305 -12.81 5.16 -29.85
N THR A 306 -13.02 5.43 -31.14
CA THR A 306 -13.90 6.52 -31.60
C THR A 306 -15.34 6.29 -31.12
N ALA A 307 -15.79 5.04 -31.17
CA ALA A 307 -17.12 4.66 -30.70
C ALA A 307 -17.32 4.88 -29.19
N GLU A 308 -16.32 4.58 -28.36
CA GLU A 308 -16.36 4.84 -26.91
C GLU A 308 -16.48 6.35 -26.61
N LEU A 309 -15.76 7.21 -27.34
CA LEU A 309 -15.88 8.66 -27.20
C LEU A 309 -17.26 9.18 -27.62
N ALA A 310 -17.89 8.55 -28.61
CA ALA A 310 -19.22 8.88 -29.07
C ALA A 310 -20.34 8.30 -28.17
N GLY A 311 -20.00 7.55 -27.10
CA GLY A 311 -20.98 6.90 -26.23
C GLY A 311 -21.74 5.76 -26.92
N SER A 312 -21.10 5.11 -27.89
CA SER A 312 -21.66 4.04 -28.70
C SER A 312 -20.85 2.75 -28.55
N ARG A 313 -21.39 1.62 -29.05
CA ARG A 313 -20.74 0.32 -28.93
C ARG A 313 -19.56 0.20 -29.92
N PRO A 314 -18.31 0.02 -29.46
CA PRO A 314 -17.16 -0.21 -30.34
C PRO A 314 -17.19 -1.62 -30.97
N ALA A 315 -16.29 -1.87 -31.93
CA ALA A 315 -15.93 -3.24 -32.29
C ALA A 315 -15.24 -3.92 -31.10
N TRP A 316 -15.53 -5.20 -30.85
CA TRP A 316 -15.00 -5.92 -29.70
C TRP A 316 -13.47 -5.90 -29.69
N GLU A 317 -12.84 -6.09 -30.85
CA GLU A 317 -11.39 -6.06 -31.03
C GLU A 317 -10.79 -4.71 -30.66
N SER A 318 -11.44 -3.61 -31.07
CA SER A 318 -11.00 -2.26 -30.75
C SER A 318 -11.09 -2.00 -29.25
N TRP A 319 -12.17 -2.47 -28.62
CA TRP A 319 -12.35 -2.37 -27.19
C TRP A 319 -11.36 -3.24 -26.39
N ILE A 320 -11.08 -4.47 -26.83
CA ILE A 320 -10.09 -5.36 -26.19
C ILE A 320 -8.74 -4.65 -26.15
N VAL A 321 -8.28 -4.12 -27.29
CA VAL A 321 -6.98 -3.44 -27.38
C VAL A 321 -6.97 -2.16 -26.55
N ALA A 322 -8.00 -1.32 -26.64
CA ALA A 322 -8.11 -0.10 -25.84
C ALA A 322 -8.09 -0.39 -24.33
N SER A 323 -8.92 -1.33 -23.87
CA SER A 323 -9.05 -1.69 -22.46
C SER A 323 -7.78 -2.36 -21.91
N ALA A 324 -7.16 -3.25 -22.69
CA ALA A 324 -5.89 -3.88 -22.31
C ALA A 324 -4.74 -2.86 -22.27
N LYS A 325 -4.66 -1.91 -23.22
CA LYS A 325 -3.71 -0.79 -23.15
C LYS A 325 -3.93 0.07 -21.90
N ARG A 326 -5.18 0.44 -21.57
CA ARG A 326 -5.51 1.19 -20.34
C ARG A 326 -5.02 0.45 -19.09
N ARG A 327 -5.31 -0.85 -18.97
CA ARG A 327 -4.88 -1.67 -17.83
C ARG A 327 -3.36 -1.83 -17.75
N ALA A 328 -2.68 -1.99 -18.89
CA ALA A 328 -1.22 -2.03 -18.96
C ALA A 328 -0.59 -0.70 -18.52
N MET A 329 -1.16 0.44 -18.93
CA MET A 329 -0.74 1.75 -18.44
C MET A 329 -0.89 1.85 -16.93
N PHE A 330 -2.05 1.49 -16.38
CA PHE A 330 -2.26 1.57 -14.94
C PHE A 330 -1.31 0.66 -14.16
N ALA A 331 -1.05 -0.57 -14.62
CA ALA A 331 -0.08 -1.47 -14.02
C ALA A 331 1.36 -0.94 -14.09
N PHE A 332 1.75 -0.34 -15.23
CA PHE A 332 3.04 0.36 -15.37
C PHE A 332 3.18 1.49 -14.34
N TYR A 333 2.17 2.34 -14.18
CA TYR A 333 2.21 3.45 -13.22
C TYR A 333 2.28 2.97 -11.77
N LEU A 334 1.64 1.84 -11.45
CA LEU A 334 1.73 1.21 -10.14
C LEU A 334 3.15 0.70 -9.88
N LEU A 335 3.79 0.01 -10.83
CA LEU A 335 5.18 -0.43 -10.70
C LEU A 335 6.14 0.76 -10.55
N SER A 336 6.06 1.74 -11.46
CA SER A 336 6.89 2.94 -11.41
C SER A 336 6.76 3.65 -10.06
N SER A 337 5.55 3.68 -9.49
CA SER A 337 5.30 4.27 -8.19
C SER A 337 6.00 3.57 -7.03
N VAL A 338 6.02 2.23 -7.05
CA VAL A 338 6.78 1.43 -6.07
C VAL A 338 8.28 1.67 -6.24
N CYS A 339 8.79 1.56 -7.47
CA CYS A 339 10.21 1.76 -7.75
C CYS A 339 10.68 3.16 -7.32
N ASN A 340 9.90 4.20 -7.60
CA ASN A 340 10.22 5.56 -7.17
C ASN A 340 10.29 5.65 -5.64
N ALA A 341 9.31 5.11 -4.94
CA ALA A 341 9.28 5.18 -3.47
C ALA A 341 10.46 4.45 -2.83
N ASP A 342 10.79 3.24 -3.31
CA ASP A 342 11.90 2.44 -2.79
C ASP A 342 13.27 3.09 -3.08
N ASN A 343 13.39 3.86 -4.17
CA ASN A 343 14.58 4.64 -4.51
C ASN A 343 14.59 6.07 -3.94
N ASN A 344 13.64 6.42 -3.06
CA ASN A 344 13.47 7.76 -2.49
C ASN A 344 13.28 8.88 -3.54
N VAL A 345 12.70 8.54 -4.68
CA VAL A 345 12.33 9.45 -5.77
C VAL A 345 10.87 9.89 -5.58
N PRO A 346 10.53 11.18 -5.73
CA PRO A 346 9.16 11.65 -5.55
C PRO A 346 8.21 11.05 -6.59
N ASN A 347 6.99 10.75 -6.16
CA ASN A 347 5.91 10.33 -7.03
C ASN A 347 5.05 11.53 -7.43
N PHE A 348 4.46 11.51 -8.63
CA PHE A 348 3.55 12.58 -9.09
C PHE A 348 2.22 11.98 -9.56
N LEU A 349 1.17 12.82 -9.64
CA LEU A 349 -0.11 12.39 -10.22
C LEU A 349 0.04 12.04 -11.70
N ALA A 350 -0.79 11.09 -12.16
CA ALA A 350 -0.85 10.65 -13.55
C ALA A 350 -1.67 11.61 -14.42
N GLU A 351 -1.30 12.89 -14.40
CA GLU A 351 -2.06 13.98 -15.01
C GLU A 351 -2.28 13.80 -16.52
N GLU A 352 -1.29 13.23 -17.21
CA GLU A 352 -1.33 12.83 -18.61
C GLU A 352 -2.39 11.74 -18.90
N LEU A 353 -2.80 10.96 -17.89
CA LEU A 353 -3.89 9.99 -17.99
C LEU A 353 -5.26 10.56 -17.55
N ARG A 354 -5.37 11.86 -17.25
CA ARG A 354 -6.59 12.46 -16.68
C ARG A 354 -7.87 12.16 -17.48
N GLY A 355 -7.77 12.17 -18.81
CA GLY A 355 -8.90 11.93 -19.71
C GLY A 355 -9.25 10.46 -19.94
N VAL A 356 -8.41 9.53 -19.47
CA VAL A 356 -8.53 8.10 -19.77
C VAL A 356 -9.62 7.45 -18.91
N PHE A 357 -10.38 6.52 -19.50
CA PHE A 357 -11.41 5.78 -18.78
C PHE A 357 -10.83 4.79 -17.77
N ALA A 358 -11.48 4.67 -16.60
CA ALA A 358 -11.20 3.62 -15.63
C ALA A 358 -11.51 2.23 -16.23
N PRO A 359 -11.03 1.12 -15.64
CA PRO A 359 -11.37 -0.21 -16.10
C PRO A 359 -12.88 -0.45 -16.17
N ASP A 360 -13.35 -1.05 -17.25
CA ASP A 360 -14.75 -1.40 -17.43
C ASP A 360 -15.19 -2.56 -16.50
N ALA A 361 -16.50 -2.81 -16.46
CA ALA A 361 -17.09 -3.83 -15.59
C ALA A 361 -16.50 -5.23 -15.81
N LYS A 362 -16.38 -6.01 -14.73
CA LYS A 362 -15.80 -7.37 -14.73
C LYS A 362 -16.41 -8.27 -15.82
N ARG A 363 -17.74 -8.24 -15.95
CA ARG A 363 -18.45 -9.06 -16.94
C ARG A 363 -18.14 -8.71 -18.39
N VAL A 364 -17.82 -7.43 -18.67
CA VAL A 364 -17.42 -7.00 -20.01
C VAL A 364 -15.99 -7.48 -20.30
N TRP A 365 -15.10 -7.41 -19.30
CA TRP A 365 -13.71 -7.88 -19.38
C TRP A 365 -13.57 -9.40 -19.49
N GLU A 366 -14.43 -10.16 -18.83
CA GLU A 366 -14.34 -11.62 -18.79
C GLU A 366 -15.15 -12.32 -19.89
N ALA A 367 -15.79 -11.56 -20.78
CA ALA A 367 -16.61 -12.11 -21.85
C ALA A 367 -15.80 -13.03 -22.76
N ARG A 368 -16.34 -14.22 -23.05
CA ARG A 368 -15.65 -15.29 -23.80
C ARG A 368 -16.10 -15.41 -25.25
N SER A 369 -17.20 -14.76 -25.63
CA SER A 369 -17.71 -14.72 -27.00
C SER A 369 -18.20 -13.33 -27.36
N ARG A 370 -18.29 -13.03 -28.68
CA ARG A 370 -18.76 -11.72 -29.15
C ARG A 370 -20.17 -11.46 -28.68
N GLU A 371 -21.04 -12.46 -28.77
CA GLU A 371 -22.42 -12.37 -28.31
C GLU A 371 -22.51 -12.04 -26.81
N GLU A 372 -21.69 -12.68 -25.98
CA GLU A 372 -21.61 -12.36 -24.56
C GLU A 372 -21.14 -10.94 -24.33
N TRP A 373 -20.06 -10.54 -24.99
CA TRP A 373 -19.51 -9.20 -24.87
C TRP A 373 -20.52 -8.14 -25.31
N GLU A 374 -21.18 -8.32 -26.45
CA GLU A 374 -22.19 -7.40 -26.96
C GLU A 374 -23.35 -7.20 -25.99
N ARG A 375 -23.81 -8.29 -25.36
CA ARG A 375 -24.90 -8.28 -24.38
C ARG A 375 -24.48 -7.59 -23.08
N GLU A 376 -23.27 -7.83 -22.59
CA GLU A 376 -22.72 -7.18 -21.39
C GLU A 376 -22.41 -5.70 -21.65
N TYR A 377 -21.86 -5.36 -22.82
CA TYR A 377 -21.54 -3.99 -23.20
C TYR A 377 -22.79 -3.14 -23.40
N ALA A 378 -23.87 -3.69 -23.97
CA ALA A 378 -25.16 -2.99 -24.04
C ALA A 378 -25.71 -2.65 -22.65
N ARG A 379 -25.57 -3.57 -21.67
CA ARG A 379 -25.91 -3.31 -20.27
C ARG A 379 -25.00 -2.26 -19.63
N HIS A 380 -23.70 -2.28 -19.95
CA HIS A 380 -22.78 -1.25 -19.52
C HIS A 380 -23.21 0.14 -20.04
N LEU A 381 -23.51 0.29 -21.32
CA LEU A 381 -23.99 1.56 -21.88
C LEU A 381 -25.28 2.06 -21.21
N ALA A 382 -26.23 1.17 -20.91
CA ALA A 382 -27.46 1.53 -20.21
C ALA A 382 -27.22 2.01 -18.77
N LEU A 383 -26.19 1.50 -18.10
CA LEU A 383 -25.77 1.96 -16.77
C LEU A 383 -24.98 3.27 -16.80
N TRP A 384 -24.45 3.68 -17.95
CA TRP A 384 -23.59 4.86 -18.10
C TRP A 384 -24.15 5.88 -19.11
N PRO A 385 -25.39 6.39 -18.92
CA PRO A 385 -25.98 7.39 -19.82
C PRO A 385 -25.23 8.72 -19.83
N ASP A 386 -24.45 8.98 -18.79
CA ASP A 386 -23.59 10.15 -18.60
C ASP A 386 -22.11 9.88 -18.96
N GLY A 387 -21.84 8.77 -19.65
CA GLY A 387 -20.53 8.37 -20.15
C GLY A 387 -19.67 7.62 -19.13
N PRO A 388 -18.67 6.83 -19.58
CA PRO A 388 -17.84 6.00 -18.71
C PRO A 388 -17.09 6.81 -17.65
N LEU A 389 -16.76 6.16 -16.54
CA LEU A 389 -15.97 6.78 -15.48
C LEU A 389 -14.53 7.05 -15.97
N LYS A 390 -14.03 8.26 -15.79
CA LYS A 390 -12.62 8.59 -16.03
C LYS A 390 -11.77 8.23 -14.82
N ILE A 391 -10.52 7.82 -15.03
CA ILE A 391 -9.59 7.49 -13.94
C ILE A 391 -9.36 8.69 -13.02
N SER A 392 -9.40 9.91 -13.57
CA SER A 392 -9.30 11.15 -12.78
C SER A 392 -10.47 11.40 -11.85
N GLU A 393 -11.62 10.79 -12.10
CA GLU A 393 -12.77 10.85 -11.19
C GLU A 393 -12.48 10.13 -9.87
N LEU A 394 -11.58 9.14 -9.88
CA LEU A 394 -11.14 8.43 -8.67
C LEU A 394 -10.12 9.23 -7.84
N TRP A 395 -9.47 10.25 -8.41
CA TRP A 395 -8.52 11.06 -7.67
C TRP A 395 -9.25 11.98 -6.69
N ARG A 396 -8.65 12.22 -5.52
CA ARG A 396 -9.22 13.20 -4.57
C ARG A 396 -9.08 14.62 -5.13
N SER A 397 -10.18 15.35 -5.08
CA SER A 397 -10.35 16.73 -5.51
C SER A 397 -11.48 17.36 -4.69
N PRO A 398 -11.63 18.70 -4.68
CA PRO A 398 -12.76 19.37 -4.02
C PRO A 398 -14.13 18.82 -4.49
N GLU A 399 -14.22 18.39 -5.74
CA GLU A 399 -15.42 17.83 -6.36
C GLU A 399 -15.64 16.34 -6.07
N THR A 400 -14.63 15.62 -5.55
CA THR A 400 -14.75 14.20 -5.19
C THR A 400 -15.77 14.00 -4.06
N GLY A 401 -16.04 15.07 -3.29
CA GLY A 401 -17.13 15.12 -2.30
C GLY A 401 -18.48 15.59 -2.85
N SER A 402 -18.65 15.74 -4.17
CA SER A 402 -19.97 16.02 -4.74
C SER A 402 -20.82 14.75 -4.79
N GLU A 403 -22.13 14.89 -4.60
CA GLU A 403 -23.08 13.77 -4.61
C GLU A 403 -23.07 13.06 -5.97
N ARG A 404 -23.14 13.81 -7.07
CA ARG A 404 -23.06 13.29 -8.44
C ARG A 404 -21.80 12.44 -8.69
N ARG A 405 -20.64 12.87 -8.19
CA ARG A 405 -19.38 12.13 -8.39
C ARG A 405 -19.32 10.88 -7.52
N ARG A 406 -19.82 10.94 -6.27
CA ARG A 406 -19.97 9.74 -5.42
C ARG A 406 -20.87 8.71 -6.08
N GLU A 407 -22.03 9.10 -6.59
CA GLU A 407 -22.95 8.19 -7.27
C GLU A 407 -22.33 7.50 -8.48
N ARG A 408 -21.54 8.22 -9.29
CA ARG A 408 -20.78 7.64 -10.41
C ARG A 408 -19.74 6.64 -9.92
N ILE A 409 -18.98 6.98 -8.88
CA ILE A 409 -17.98 6.08 -8.28
C ILE A 409 -18.67 4.84 -7.69
N ASP A 410 -19.77 4.99 -6.96
CA ASP A 410 -20.52 3.89 -6.35
C ASP A 410 -21.04 2.93 -7.42
N ARG A 411 -21.60 3.46 -8.51
CA ARG A 411 -22.06 2.66 -9.67
C ARG A 411 -20.92 1.87 -10.30
N TRP A 412 -19.73 2.47 -10.41
CA TRP A 412 -18.56 1.81 -10.96
C TRP A 412 -18.00 0.71 -10.04
N VAL A 413 -17.82 1.02 -8.75
CA VAL A 413 -17.29 0.07 -7.74
C VAL A 413 -18.17 -1.18 -7.62
N GLN A 414 -19.48 -1.06 -7.82
CA GLN A 414 -20.41 -2.21 -7.84
C GLN A 414 -20.12 -3.25 -8.92
N THR A 415 -19.44 -2.87 -10.00
CA THR A 415 -19.31 -3.71 -11.21
C THR A 415 -17.88 -3.96 -11.65
N THR A 416 -16.92 -3.20 -11.14
CA THR A 416 -15.50 -3.34 -11.49
C THR A 416 -14.92 -4.66 -10.99
N ASP A 417 -13.85 -5.11 -11.63
CA ASP A 417 -13.08 -6.27 -11.19
C ASP A 417 -12.09 -5.92 -10.06
N GLU A 418 -11.36 -6.94 -9.59
CA GLU A 418 -10.39 -6.85 -8.52
C GLU A 418 -9.25 -5.86 -8.85
N PHE A 419 -8.91 -5.72 -10.13
CA PHE A 419 -7.94 -4.74 -10.60
C PHE A 419 -8.46 -3.31 -10.45
N GLY A 420 -9.71 -3.05 -10.82
CA GLY A 420 -10.32 -1.74 -10.58
C GLY A 420 -10.52 -1.44 -9.09
N VAL A 421 -10.90 -2.42 -8.25
CA VAL A 421 -10.93 -2.21 -6.79
C VAL A 421 -9.55 -1.84 -6.25
N MET A 422 -8.48 -2.48 -6.77
CA MET A 422 -7.10 -2.09 -6.44
C MET A 422 -6.80 -0.65 -6.87
N LEU A 423 -7.16 -0.25 -8.09
CA LEU A 423 -6.96 1.12 -8.56
C LEU A 423 -7.75 2.12 -7.72
N PHE A 424 -8.97 1.79 -7.32
CA PHE A 424 -9.76 2.60 -6.40
C PHE A 424 -9.04 2.78 -5.09
N ALA A 425 -8.63 1.68 -4.45
CA ALA A 425 -7.89 1.70 -3.19
C ALA A 425 -6.61 2.54 -3.31
N VAL A 426 -5.88 2.47 -4.41
CA VAL A 426 -4.69 3.33 -4.61
C VAL A 426 -5.08 4.79 -4.85
N CYS A 427 -6.17 5.04 -5.58
CA CYS A 427 -6.63 6.38 -5.94
C CYS A 427 -7.27 7.18 -4.79
N VAL A 428 -7.91 6.51 -3.81
CA VAL A 428 -8.47 7.19 -2.63
C VAL A 428 -7.39 7.68 -1.65
N HIS A 429 -6.20 7.09 -1.68
CA HIS A 429 -5.05 7.49 -0.85
C HIS A 429 -4.16 8.58 -1.51
N LEU A 430 -4.57 9.15 -2.65
CA LEU A 430 -3.81 10.20 -3.36
C LEU A 430 -3.94 11.54 -2.64
N HIS A 431 -3.04 11.87 -1.70
CA HIS A 431 -2.88 13.24 -1.19
C HIS A 431 -1.46 13.76 -1.45
N GLY A 432 -1.40 14.85 -2.21
CA GLY A 432 -0.49 15.97 -1.95
C GLY A 432 -1.37 17.13 -1.51
N GLU A 433 -1.04 17.76 -0.38
CA GLU A 433 -1.67 19.02 0.04
C GLU A 433 -1.47 20.06 -1.09
N ARG A 434 -2.54 20.48 -1.77
CA ARG A 434 -2.48 21.78 -2.47
C ARG A 434 -2.48 22.88 -1.41
N ARG A 435 -1.36 23.57 -1.27
CA ARG A 435 -1.33 24.96 -0.81
C ARG A 435 -2.28 25.77 -1.70
N GLY A 436 -3.35 26.31 -1.14
CA GLY A 436 -4.29 27.17 -1.86
C GLY A 436 -5.64 27.25 -1.16
N GLY A 437 -5.89 28.39 -0.52
CA GLY A 437 -7.06 28.63 0.33
C GLY A 437 -8.38 28.39 -0.38
N PHE A 438 -9.21 27.56 0.24
CA PHE A 438 -10.66 27.68 0.17
C PHE A 438 -11.20 27.54 1.60
N ALA A 439 -11.71 28.64 2.13
CA ALA A 439 -12.47 28.65 3.37
C ALA A 439 -13.72 27.77 3.17
N THR A 440 -13.93 26.80 4.05
CA THR A 440 -15.20 26.06 4.12
C THR A 440 -16.24 26.92 4.84
N PRO A 441 -17.37 27.26 4.19
CA PRO A 441 -18.45 28.00 4.83
C PRO A 441 -19.43 27.01 5.48
N THR A 442 -19.20 26.65 6.75
CA THR A 442 -20.30 26.17 7.63
C THR A 442 -19.89 26.24 9.10
N GLN A 443 -19.81 27.47 9.62
CA GLN A 443 -19.79 27.76 11.06
C GLN A 443 -20.98 28.70 11.45
N ALA A 444 -22.01 28.81 10.60
CA ALA A 444 -23.05 29.83 10.74
C ALA A 444 -24.49 29.31 10.88
N ARG A 445 -24.70 28.06 11.31
CA ARG A 445 -26.06 27.50 11.47
C ARG A 445 -26.35 26.74 12.77
N LEU A 446 -25.51 26.86 13.80
CA LEU A 446 -25.76 26.23 15.10
C LEU A 446 -25.91 27.21 16.28
N ASP A 447 -25.74 28.51 16.07
CA ASP A 447 -25.74 29.49 17.17
C ASP A 447 -27.11 30.15 17.47
N SER A 448 -28.21 29.70 16.86
CA SER A 448 -29.52 30.36 17.02
C SER A 448 -30.61 29.53 17.72
N GLN A 449 -30.27 28.45 18.43
CA GLN A 449 -31.28 27.62 19.12
C GLN A 449 -31.03 27.31 20.61
N HIS A 450 -30.01 27.88 21.26
CA HIS A 450 -29.70 27.53 22.66
C HIS A 450 -30.00 28.61 23.71
N ASN A 451 -30.85 29.60 23.44
CA ASN A 451 -31.18 30.64 24.41
C ASN A 451 -32.69 30.82 24.62
N MET A 452 -33.32 29.87 25.32
CA MET A 452 -34.51 30.09 26.16
C MET A 452 -34.91 28.79 26.90
N ALA A 453 -34.42 28.61 28.13
CA ALA A 453 -35.16 27.96 29.23
C ALA A 453 -34.37 28.07 30.55
N CYS A 454 -34.61 29.20 31.19
CA CYS A 454 -34.47 29.56 32.60
C CYS A 454 -34.47 28.40 33.64
N THR A 455 -33.37 28.35 34.42
CA THR A 455 -33.30 28.39 35.91
C THR A 455 -34.21 27.46 36.73
N LYS A 456 -33.60 26.50 37.47
CA LYS A 456 -33.70 26.39 38.94
C LYS A 456 -32.80 25.28 39.55
N THR A 457 -32.19 25.69 40.66
CA THR A 457 -31.70 24.94 41.84
C THR A 457 -30.43 24.08 41.77
N ASN A 458 -29.39 24.62 42.42
CA ASN A 458 -28.25 23.94 43.04
C ASN A 458 -28.67 22.71 43.86
N ASN A 459 -27.97 21.58 43.67
CA ASN A 459 -27.45 20.82 44.82
C ASN A 459 -26.19 20.04 44.42
N MET A 460 -25.13 20.20 45.22
CA MET A 460 -23.87 19.45 45.09
C MET A 460 -24.11 17.98 45.43
N SER A 461 -23.65 17.10 44.54
CA SER A 461 -23.37 15.70 44.84
C SER A 461 -22.18 15.28 43.97
N SER A 462 -21.10 14.87 44.64
CA SER A 462 -19.87 14.35 44.03
C SER A 462 -20.20 13.17 43.12
N LYS A 463 -20.08 13.34 41.80
CA LYS A 463 -20.12 12.22 40.86
C LYS A 463 -18.71 11.66 40.71
N SER A 464 -18.53 10.48 41.30
CA SER A 464 -17.35 9.63 41.16
C SER A 464 -17.06 9.32 39.69
N THR A 465 -15.80 9.47 39.29
CA THR A 465 -15.26 9.00 38.01
C THR A 465 -15.31 7.46 38.00
N VAL A 466 -16.16 6.87 37.15
CA VAL A 466 -16.27 5.40 37.00
C VAL A 466 -15.60 4.98 35.69
N TYR A 467 -14.47 4.26 35.80
CA TYR A 467 -13.71 3.70 34.66
C TYR A 467 -14.42 2.47 34.06
N THR A 468 -14.34 2.35 32.74
CA THR A 468 -15.04 1.37 31.86
C THR A 468 -14.45 -0.04 31.81
N THR A 469 -13.35 -0.33 32.52
CA THR A 469 -12.70 -1.65 32.50
C THR A 469 -12.30 -2.08 33.91
N ASP A 470 -12.92 -3.15 34.38
CA ASP A 470 -12.67 -3.80 35.67
C ASP A 470 -11.34 -4.55 35.69
N HIS A 471 -10.69 -4.55 36.84
CA HIS A 471 -9.37 -5.14 37.11
C HIS A 471 -9.45 -6.67 37.30
N SER A 472 -10.25 -7.35 36.47
CA SER A 472 -10.34 -8.81 36.50
C SER A 472 -9.00 -9.45 36.09
N SER A 473 -8.73 -10.66 36.60
CA SER A 473 -7.53 -11.47 36.31
C SER A 473 -7.22 -11.62 34.81
N SER A 474 -8.23 -11.55 33.95
CA SER A 474 -8.14 -11.53 32.49
C SER A 474 -7.44 -10.28 31.93
N VAL A 475 -7.58 -9.10 32.55
CA VAL A 475 -6.89 -7.86 32.15
C VAL A 475 -5.41 -7.91 32.55
N LEU A 476 -5.08 -8.43 33.73
CA LEU A 476 -3.68 -8.59 34.17
C LEU A 476 -2.91 -9.57 33.25
N ARG A 477 -3.58 -10.61 32.74
CA ARG A 477 -2.99 -11.55 31.77
C ARG A 477 -2.56 -10.86 30.47
N THR A 478 -3.35 -9.91 29.95
CA THR A 478 -3.03 -9.12 28.72
C THR A 478 -1.88 -8.12 28.84
N HIS A 479 -1.44 -7.79 30.05
CA HIS A 479 -0.37 -6.82 30.28
C HIS A 479 1.01 -7.50 30.47
N GLY A 480 1.05 -8.79 30.79
CA GLY A 480 2.30 -9.56 30.96
C GLY A 480 3.05 -9.91 29.67
N TRP A 481 2.43 -9.79 28.49
CA TRP A 481 3.08 -9.99 27.18
C TRP A 481 3.81 -8.75 26.68
N ARG A 482 3.47 -7.58 27.22
CA ARG A 482 4.10 -6.32 26.84
C ARG A 482 5.52 -6.28 27.39
N THR A 483 6.47 -6.00 26.51
CA THR A 483 7.88 -5.84 26.81
C THR A 483 8.32 -4.45 26.38
N ALA A 484 9.46 -3.98 26.88
CA ALA A 484 10.04 -2.74 26.35
C ALA A 484 10.25 -2.84 24.82
N ALA A 485 10.64 -4.01 24.30
CA ALA A 485 10.89 -4.20 22.87
C ALA A 485 9.62 -4.04 22.02
N ASN A 486 8.50 -4.65 22.41
CA ASN A 486 7.27 -4.60 21.61
C ASN A 486 6.36 -3.40 21.89
N SER A 487 6.57 -2.69 23.00
CA SER A 487 5.69 -1.60 23.47
C SER A 487 6.41 -0.24 23.47
N ALA A 488 7.71 -0.21 23.73
CA ALA A 488 8.54 0.99 23.81
C ALA A 488 9.75 0.93 22.86
N GLY A 489 9.70 0.09 21.80
CA GLY A 489 10.84 -0.11 20.89
C GLY A 489 11.35 1.18 20.23
N TYR A 490 10.46 2.13 19.98
CA TYR A 490 10.78 3.47 19.46
C TYR A 490 11.58 4.33 20.45
N LEU A 491 11.48 4.08 21.76
CA LEU A 491 12.20 4.78 22.81
C LEU A 491 13.59 4.15 23.08
N ILE A 492 13.75 2.83 22.90
CA ILE A 492 14.97 2.10 23.25
C ILE A 492 16.26 2.74 22.69
N PRO A 493 16.34 3.17 21.42
CA PRO A 493 17.55 3.78 20.86
C PRO A 493 17.99 5.09 21.55
N HIS A 494 17.13 5.68 22.37
CA HIS A 494 17.40 6.93 23.09
C HIS A 494 17.82 6.71 24.55
N LEU A 495 17.79 5.46 25.03
CA LEU A 495 18.15 5.14 26.40
C LEU A 495 19.66 4.94 26.54
N ARG A 496 20.22 5.46 27.62
CA ARG A 496 21.59 5.23 28.08
C ARG A 496 21.60 4.49 29.42
N PRO A 497 22.65 3.74 29.77
CA PRO A 497 22.70 2.96 31.00
C PRO A 497 22.33 3.73 32.28
N GLU A 498 22.63 5.02 32.34
CA GLU A 498 22.42 5.94 33.47
C GLU A 498 21.07 6.68 33.47
N THR A 499 20.21 6.44 32.48
CA THR A 499 18.96 7.19 32.28
C THR A 499 18.00 7.00 33.46
N THR A 500 17.47 8.11 33.99
CA THR A 500 16.35 8.11 34.94
C THR A 500 15.01 8.18 34.21
N ILE A 501 14.13 7.20 34.45
CA ILE A 501 12.87 7.05 33.73
C ILE A 501 11.68 7.12 34.71
N LEU A 502 10.65 7.89 34.37
CA LEU A 502 9.32 7.79 34.97
C LEU A 502 8.39 7.05 34.00
N ASP A 503 7.84 5.90 34.41
CA ASP A 503 6.86 5.12 33.64
C ASP A 503 5.47 5.35 34.22
N VAL A 504 4.64 6.10 33.48
CA VAL A 504 3.30 6.51 33.88
C VAL A 504 2.30 5.44 33.46
N GLY A 505 1.45 4.99 34.40
CA GLY A 505 0.49 3.91 34.18
C GLY A 505 1.18 2.56 34.01
N CYS A 506 2.08 2.23 34.94
CA CYS A 506 2.96 1.08 34.84
C CYS A 506 2.21 -0.28 34.90
N GLY A 507 0.96 -0.30 35.37
CA GLY A 507 0.17 -1.52 35.52
C GLY A 507 0.94 -2.61 36.28
N PRO A 508 1.00 -3.86 35.77
CA PRO A 508 1.72 -4.95 36.43
C PRO A 508 3.25 -4.89 36.26
N GLY A 509 3.80 -3.79 35.74
CA GLY A 509 5.24 -3.51 35.72
C GLY A 509 6.07 -4.25 34.67
N SER A 510 5.46 -4.92 33.69
CA SER A 510 6.19 -5.70 32.67
C SER A 510 7.13 -4.82 31.82
N ILE A 511 6.62 -3.71 31.27
CA ILE A 511 7.42 -2.73 30.53
C ILE A 511 8.43 -2.07 31.47
N THR A 512 8.00 -1.67 32.67
CA THR A 512 8.82 -0.96 33.67
C THR A 512 10.06 -1.76 34.07
N VAL A 513 9.90 -3.07 34.34
CA VAL A 513 10.98 -3.97 34.72
C VAL A 513 11.94 -4.20 33.54
N ASP A 514 11.43 -4.29 32.31
CA ASP A 514 12.29 -4.37 31.12
C ASP A 514 13.08 -3.08 30.87
N LEU A 515 12.45 -1.92 31.02
CA LEU A 515 13.13 -0.62 30.94
C LEU A 515 14.25 -0.53 31.98
N ALA A 516 14.00 -0.95 33.22
CA ALA A 516 15.00 -0.95 34.28
C ALA A 516 16.22 -1.81 33.96
N ARG A 517 16.04 -2.95 33.27
CA ARG A 517 17.15 -3.79 32.78
C ARG A 517 17.97 -3.13 31.68
N LEU A 518 17.37 -2.26 30.88
CA LEU A 518 18.06 -1.49 29.84
C LEU A 518 18.87 -0.31 30.40
N VAL A 519 18.58 0.11 31.65
CA VAL A 519 19.26 1.23 32.32
C VAL A 519 19.95 0.81 33.63
N PRO A 520 20.93 -0.12 33.60
CA PRO A 520 21.47 -0.74 34.81
C PRO A 520 22.21 0.22 35.77
N GLN A 521 22.58 1.42 35.32
CA GLN A 521 23.20 2.48 36.13
C GLN A 521 22.22 3.62 36.46
N GLY A 522 21.04 3.59 35.86
CA GLY A 522 19.93 4.52 36.05
C GLY A 522 18.88 3.92 36.97
N HIS A 523 17.70 4.53 36.95
CA HIS A 523 16.60 4.14 37.83
C HIS A 523 15.25 4.34 37.13
N VAL A 524 14.31 3.42 37.32
CA VAL A 524 12.95 3.52 36.79
C VAL A 524 11.96 3.67 37.93
N THR A 525 11.14 4.73 37.89
CA THR A 525 10.00 4.88 38.79
C THR A 525 8.73 4.58 38.01
N GLY A 526 8.03 3.49 38.34
CA GLY A 526 6.71 3.18 37.82
C GLY A 526 5.61 3.78 38.71
N ILE A 527 4.63 4.46 38.11
CA ILE A 527 3.46 4.94 38.84
C ILE A 527 2.16 4.37 38.28
N GLU A 528 1.20 4.14 39.17
CA GLU A 528 -0.17 3.74 38.81
C GLU A 528 -1.17 4.52 39.67
N TYR A 529 -2.35 4.83 39.14
CA TYR A 529 -3.35 5.61 39.87
C TYR A 529 -4.05 4.78 40.98
N VAL A 530 -4.07 3.46 40.81
CA VAL A 530 -4.64 2.50 41.77
C VAL A 530 -3.55 1.59 42.36
N PRO A 531 -3.69 1.15 43.63
CA PRO A 531 -2.68 0.32 44.28
C PRO A 531 -2.63 -1.12 43.76
N ASP A 532 -3.77 -1.66 43.31
CA ASP A 532 -3.98 -3.10 43.06
C ASP A 532 -2.90 -3.81 42.22
N PRO A 533 -2.42 -3.29 41.07
CA PRO A 533 -1.44 -4.00 40.26
C PRO A 533 0.00 -3.89 40.77
N LEU A 534 0.28 -2.98 41.74
CA LEU A 534 1.65 -2.67 42.15
C LEU A 534 2.32 -3.80 42.94
N ASP A 535 1.56 -4.61 43.68
CA ASP A 535 2.14 -5.77 44.38
C ASP A 535 2.65 -6.82 43.40
N GLY A 536 1.92 -7.04 42.30
CA GLY A 536 2.36 -7.88 41.19
C GLY A 536 3.61 -7.33 40.49
N ALA A 537 3.65 -6.01 40.28
CA ALA A 537 4.81 -5.33 39.69
C ALA A 537 6.08 -5.47 40.55
N ARG A 538 5.95 -5.30 41.87
CA ARG A 538 7.04 -5.51 42.84
C ARG A 538 7.51 -6.96 42.83
N ALA A 539 6.58 -7.92 42.86
CA ALA A 539 6.91 -9.34 42.81
C ALA A 539 7.65 -9.72 41.50
N LEU A 540 7.24 -9.14 40.36
CA LEU A 540 7.91 -9.36 39.07
C LEU A 540 9.34 -8.80 39.05
N ALA A 541 9.56 -7.61 39.60
CA ALA A 541 10.90 -7.03 39.73
C ALA A 541 11.81 -7.94 40.56
N VAL A 542 11.33 -8.41 41.72
CA VAL A 542 12.04 -9.36 42.58
C VAL A 542 12.36 -10.66 41.85
N SER A 543 11.37 -11.27 41.17
CA SER A 543 11.57 -12.54 40.48
C SER A 543 12.55 -12.45 39.30
N ARG A 544 12.73 -11.25 38.74
CA ARG A 544 13.66 -10.95 37.64
C ARG A 544 15.03 -10.44 38.12
N GLY A 545 15.22 -10.31 39.44
CA GLY A 545 16.46 -9.79 40.03
C GLY A 545 16.72 -8.31 39.73
N VAL A 546 15.69 -7.53 39.45
CA VAL A 546 15.79 -6.10 39.11
C VAL A 546 15.62 -5.26 40.38
N THR A 547 16.64 -4.47 40.70
CA THR A 547 16.71 -3.70 41.96
C THR A 547 16.67 -2.18 41.76
N ASN A 548 16.87 -1.69 40.54
CA ASN A 548 16.87 -0.27 40.16
C ASN A 548 15.48 0.20 39.70
N VAL A 549 14.42 -0.26 40.37
CA VAL A 549 13.03 0.09 40.07
C VAL A 549 12.23 0.35 41.34
N THR A 550 11.39 1.39 41.33
CA THR A 550 10.45 1.72 42.41
C THR A 550 9.04 1.88 41.89
N PHE A 551 8.04 1.51 42.70
CA PHE A 551 6.63 1.57 42.33
C PHE A 551 5.83 2.38 43.35
N ALA A 552 5.04 3.36 42.88
CA ALA A 552 4.24 4.24 43.73
C ALA A 552 2.83 4.48 43.16
N VAL A 553 1.88 4.80 44.05
CA VAL A 553 0.56 5.26 43.63
C VAL A 553 0.62 6.76 43.35
N ALA A 554 0.23 7.20 42.16
CA ALA A 554 0.20 8.62 41.79
C ALA A 554 -0.77 8.93 40.64
N ASP A 555 -1.29 10.16 40.62
CA ASP A 555 -2.12 10.68 39.51
C ASP A 555 -1.24 11.42 38.49
N VAL A 556 -1.34 11.02 37.23
CA VAL A 556 -0.63 11.67 36.11
C VAL A 556 -1.01 13.15 35.96
N HIS A 557 -2.21 13.56 36.37
CA HIS A 557 -2.64 14.96 36.28
C HIS A 557 -2.03 15.85 37.39
N SER A 558 -1.29 15.28 38.34
CA SER A 558 -0.62 15.99 39.44
C SER A 558 0.53 15.14 39.98
N LEU A 559 1.63 15.08 39.24
CA LEU A 559 2.75 14.19 39.55
C LEU A 559 3.49 14.65 40.83
N PRO A 560 3.73 13.78 41.82
CA PRO A 560 4.35 14.14 43.11
C PRO A 560 5.88 14.20 43.01
N PHE A 561 6.40 14.72 41.92
CA PHE A 561 7.84 14.86 41.65
C PHE A 561 8.15 16.32 41.34
N ASP A 562 9.37 16.74 41.69
CA ASP A 562 9.87 18.07 41.37
C ASP A 562 10.01 18.24 39.86
N ASP A 563 10.03 19.50 39.42
CA ASP A 563 10.33 19.86 38.04
C ASP A 563 11.70 19.30 37.64
N ASP A 564 11.87 18.95 36.36
CA ASP A 564 13.17 18.55 35.81
C ASP A 564 13.84 17.34 36.52
N SER A 565 13.05 16.37 36.99
CA SER A 565 13.53 15.21 37.74
C SER A 565 14.00 14.03 36.88
N PHE A 566 13.41 13.81 35.70
CA PHE A 566 13.63 12.59 34.90
C PHE A 566 14.22 12.87 33.53
N ASP A 567 15.14 12.02 33.07
CA ASP A 567 15.68 12.10 31.70
C ASP A 567 14.63 11.67 30.66
N VAL A 568 13.78 10.71 31.02
CA VAL A 568 12.68 10.20 30.19
C VAL A 568 11.40 10.06 31.01
N VAL A 569 10.26 10.47 30.45
CA VAL A 569 8.93 10.18 30.98
C VAL A 569 8.15 9.42 29.92
N HIS A 570 7.75 8.20 30.23
CA HIS A 570 7.12 7.25 29.31
C HIS A 570 5.66 6.98 29.72
N ALA A 571 4.77 6.82 28.74
CA ALA A 571 3.42 6.32 28.94
C ALA A 571 3.02 5.40 27.78
N HIS A 572 2.36 4.28 28.09
CA HIS A 572 1.88 3.34 27.07
C HIS A 572 0.43 2.94 27.33
N GLN A 573 -0.47 3.34 26.42
CA GLN A 573 -1.90 3.06 26.51
C GLN A 573 -2.55 3.65 27.78
N VAL A 574 -2.17 4.87 28.14
CA VAL A 574 -2.68 5.58 29.33
C VAL A 574 -3.58 6.74 28.93
N LEU A 575 -3.15 7.54 27.94
CA LEU A 575 -3.85 8.75 27.53
C LEU A 575 -5.24 8.46 26.96
N GLN A 576 -5.46 7.23 26.48
CA GLN A 576 -6.77 6.75 26.04
C GLN A 576 -7.82 6.62 27.14
N HIS A 577 -7.37 6.45 28.39
CA HIS A 577 -8.26 6.18 29.53
C HIS A 577 -8.56 7.41 30.37
N ILE A 578 -7.84 8.52 30.17
CA ILE A 578 -7.97 9.73 31.01
C ILE A 578 -8.72 10.84 30.28
N ALA A 579 -9.41 11.69 31.05
CA ALA A 579 -10.25 12.76 30.53
C ALA A 579 -9.46 13.96 29.99
N ASP A 580 -8.29 14.28 30.57
CA ASP A 580 -7.47 15.43 30.16
C ASP A 580 -6.03 15.01 29.78
N PRO A 581 -5.85 14.43 28.57
CA PRO A 581 -4.54 13.98 28.11
C PRO A 581 -3.56 15.14 27.92
N VAL A 582 -4.04 16.36 27.71
CA VAL A 582 -3.18 17.54 27.55
C VAL A 582 -2.59 17.95 28.90
N LYS A 583 -3.40 17.97 29.97
CA LYS A 583 -2.88 18.22 31.33
C LYS A 583 -1.90 17.14 31.77
N ALA A 584 -2.17 15.87 31.48
CA ALA A 584 -1.23 14.78 31.74
C ALA A 584 0.12 15.01 31.02
N LEU A 585 0.09 15.32 29.72
CA LEU A 585 1.30 15.63 28.95
C LEU A 585 2.04 16.88 29.46
N ARG A 586 1.33 17.89 30.02
CA ARG A 586 1.96 19.05 30.67
C ARG A 586 2.71 18.65 31.93
N GLU A 587 2.13 17.80 32.77
CA GLU A 587 2.79 17.27 33.97
C GLU A 587 3.99 16.39 33.61
N MET A 588 3.85 15.50 32.62
CA MET A 588 4.97 14.71 32.09
C MET A 588 6.09 15.62 31.57
N ARG A 589 5.75 16.70 30.86
CA ARG A 589 6.70 17.72 30.41
C ARG A 589 7.36 18.46 31.59
N ARG A 590 6.61 18.77 32.65
CA ARG A 590 7.12 19.49 33.83
C ARG A 590 8.23 18.69 34.51
N VAL A 591 8.00 17.40 34.76
CA VAL A 591 8.95 16.54 35.48
C VAL A 591 10.08 16.00 34.59
N ALA A 592 9.96 16.07 33.26
CA ALA A 592 11.08 15.79 32.36
C ALA A 592 12.15 16.90 32.47
N LYS A 593 13.44 16.55 32.49
CA LYS A 593 14.58 17.49 32.48
C LYS A 593 14.62 18.33 31.20
N PRO A 594 15.28 19.50 31.21
CA PRO A 594 15.56 20.23 29.97
C PRO A 594 16.38 19.36 29.02
N GLY A 595 15.94 19.22 27.77
CA GLY A 595 16.52 18.30 26.78
C GLY A 595 16.08 16.83 26.91
N GLY A 596 15.35 16.50 27.98
CA GLY A 596 14.77 15.17 28.24
C GLY A 596 13.62 14.82 27.30
N LEU A 597 13.17 13.57 27.37
CA LEU A 597 12.15 13.02 26.47
C LEU A 597 10.84 12.71 27.18
N VAL A 598 9.73 13.01 26.51
CA VAL A 598 8.40 12.48 26.83
C VAL A 598 7.97 11.56 25.70
N ALA A 599 7.77 10.28 26.02
CA ALA A 599 7.50 9.21 25.08
C ALA A 599 6.11 8.62 25.32
N CYS A 600 5.21 8.69 24.35
CA CYS A 600 3.87 8.10 24.49
C CYS A 600 3.53 7.21 23.31
N ARG A 601 2.89 6.07 23.59
CA ARG A 601 2.29 5.20 22.57
C ARG A 601 0.85 4.87 22.92
N GLU A 602 -0.05 5.07 21.97
CA GLU A 602 -1.48 4.94 22.18
C GLU A 602 -2.15 4.22 21.00
N SER A 603 -3.25 3.51 21.24
CA SER A 603 -3.99 2.83 20.17
C SER A 603 -4.55 3.83 19.14
N ALA A 604 -4.49 3.49 17.86
CA ALA A 604 -4.91 4.36 16.76
C ALA A 604 -6.02 3.74 15.90
N SER A 605 -5.92 2.45 15.58
CA SER A 605 -6.93 1.75 14.79
C SER A 605 -6.82 0.24 15.01
N MET A 606 -7.94 -0.47 14.87
CA MET A 606 -8.01 -1.93 14.97
C MET A 606 -8.53 -2.51 13.66
N THR A 607 -8.13 -3.74 13.33
CA THR A 607 -8.62 -4.49 12.17
C THR A 607 -8.49 -5.99 12.42
N TRP A 608 -9.28 -6.81 11.74
CA TRP A 608 -9.24 -8.26 11.88
C TRP A 608 -9.65 -8.99 10.60
N HIS A 609 -9.18 -10.23 10.46
CA HIS A 609 -9.63 -11.19 9.46
C HIS A 609 -10.01 -12.51 10.14
N PRO A 610 -11.01 -13.24 9.62
CA PRO A 610 -11.97 -12.81 8.60
C PRO A 610 -12.89 -11.68 9.12
N PRO A 611 -13.61 -10.96 8.23
CA PRO A 611 -14.63 -10.01 8.65
C PRO A 611 -15.65 -10.69 9.55
N SER A 612 -15.95 -10.09 10.70
CA SER A 612 -16.84 -10.65 11.70
C SER A 612 -17.76 -9.57 12.25
N ARG A 613 -19.06 -9.70 11.99
CA ARG A 613 -20.09 -8.80 12.53
C ARG A 613 -20.09 -8.77 14.06
N LYS A 614 -19.67 -9.87 14.69
CA LYS A 614 -19.56 -10.01 16.15
C LYS A 614 -18.41 -9.16 16.68
N LEU A 615 -17.27 -9.13 15.98
CA LEU A 615 -16.15 -8.25 16.31
C LEU A 615 -16.42 -6.79 15.92
N ASP A 616 -17.20 -6.54 14.86
CA ASP A 616 -17.69 -5.19 14.52
C ASP A 616 -18.57 -4.64 15.66
N ALA A 617 -19.47 -5.46 16.22
CA ALA A 617 -20.29 -5.09 17.36
C ALA A 617 -19.43 -4.79 18.60
N TRP A 618 -18.43 -5.62 18.88
CA TRP A 618 -17.48 -5.37 19.97
C TRP A 618 -16.79 -4.02 19.83
N TYR A 619 -16.28 -3.72 18.63
CA TYR A 619 -15.57 -2.48 18.35
C TYR A 619 -16.48 -1.26 18.49
N ARG A 620 -17.73 -1.37 18.01
CA ARG A 620 -18.77 -0.34 18.18
C ARG A 620 -19.02 -0.07 19.66
N VAL A 621 -19.37 -1.10 20.44
CA VAL A 621 -19.68 -0.97 21.88
C VAL A 621 -18.50 -0.34 22.63
N THR A 622 -17.28 -0.82 22.37
CA THR A 622 -16.08 -0.31 23.03
C THR A 622 -15.81 1.15 22.68
N THR A 623 -16.02 1.54 21.43
CA THR A 623 -15.82 2.92 20.95
C THR A 623 -16.86 3.89 21.53
N GLU A 624 -18.14 3.49 21.53
CA GLU A 624 -19.24 4.29 22.09
C GLU A 624 -19.07 4.49 23.61
N MET A 625 -18.73 3.42 24.34
CA MET A 625 -18.46 3.50 25.77
C MET A 625 -17.27 4.40 26.10
N ALA A 626 -16.17 4.26 25.35
CA ALA A 626 -15.00 5.12 25.53
C ALA A 626 -15.36 6.59 25.29
N ALA A 627 -16.08 6.90 24.21
CA ALA A 627 -16.50 8.27 23.91
C ALA A 627 -17.44 8.85 24.98
N ALA A 628 -18.41 8.07 25.47
CA ALA A 628 -19.37 8.52 26.48
C ALA A 628 -18.73 8.85 27.84
N LYS A 629 -17.59 8.20 28.16
CA LYS A 629 -16.85 8.42 29.41
C LYS A 629 -15.81 9.54 29.32
N GLY A 630 -15.80 10.29 28.21
CA GLY A 630 -14.78 11.31 27.96
C GLY A 630 -13.42 10.72 27.61
N GLY A 631 -13.34 9.41 27.38
CA GLY A 631 -12.17 8.76 26.82
C GLY A 631 -12.04 9.07 25.33
N ASN A 632 -10.84 8.86 24.81
CA ASN A 632 -10.55 9.08 23.40
C ASN A 632 -10.37 7.69 22.77
N PRO A 633 -11.29 7.22 21.91
CA PRO A 633 -11.25 5.83 21.42
C PRO A 633 -10.03 5.52 20.53
N HIS A 634 -9.48 6.53 19.84
CA HIS A 634 -8.32 6.38 18.95
C HIS A 634 -7.25 7.47 19.17
N PRO A 635 -6.69 7.56 20.38
CA PRO A 635 -5.80 8.65 20.78
C PRO A 635 -4.53 8.69 19.94
N GLY A 636 -4.01 7.53 19.53
CA GLY A 636 -2.79 7.42 18.73
C GLY A 636 -2.84 8.23 17.43
N SER A 637 -4.03 8.43 16.85
CA SER A 637 -4.19 9.30 15.67
C SER A 637 -3.99 10.80 15.97
N ARG A 638 -4.12 11.21 17.24
CA ARG A 638 -4.14 12.61 17.69
C ARG A 638 -3.16 12.95 18.82
N ILE A 639 -2.42 11.99 19.37
CA ILE A 639 -1.51 12.23 20.51
C ILE A 639 -0.48 13.35 20.27
N HIS A 640 -0.01 13.51 19.04
CA HIS A 640 0.91 14.60 18.67
C HIS A 640 0.26 15.98 18.76
N VAL A 641 -1.05 16.09 18.49
CA VAL A 641 -1.82 17.33 18.68
C VAL A 641 -1.89 17.69 20.16
N TRP A 642 -2.10 16.69 21.03
CA TRP A 642 -2.12 16.93 22.47
C TRP A 642 -0.75 17.30 23.01
N ALA A 643 0.33 16.73 22.47
CA ALA A 643 1.69 17.15 22.81
C ALA A 643 1.94 18.62 22.46
N GLU A 644 1.50 19.06 21.28
CA GLU A 644 1.59 20.48 20.89
C GLU A 644 0.78 21.39 21.82
N GLN A 645 -0.45 20.99 22.18
CA GLN A 645 -1.30 21.71 23.15
C GLN A 645 -0.73 21.71 24.59
N ALA A 646 0.10 20.72 24.91
CA ALA A 646 0.81 20.63 26.17
C ALA A 646 2.09 21.48 26.19
N GLY A 647 2.40 22.18 25.10
CA GLY A 647 3.51 23.12 25.00
C GLY A 647 4.80 22.52 24.47
N PHE A 648 4.75 21.37 23.79
CA PHE A 648 5.88 20.90 22.99
C PHE A 648 5.88 21.60 21.62
N PRO A 649 6.98 22.25 21.21
CA PRO A 649 7.10 22.80 19.87
C PRO A 649 6.98 21.70 18.81
N ARG A 650 6.32 22.01 17.68
CA ARG A 650 6.02 21.01 16.64
C ARG A 650 7.28 20.36 16.04
N ASP A 651 8.37 21.10 15.94
CA ASP A 651 9.69 20.62 15.50
C ASP A 651 10.41 19.74 16.55
N ARG A 652 9.90 19.70 17.77
CA ARG A 652 10.39 18.88 18.89
C ARG A 652 9.52 17.65 19.16
N VAL A 653 8.49 17.40 18.34
CA VAL A 653 7.63 16.22 18.43
C VAL A 653 7.90 15.29 17.25
N THR A 654 8.70 14.25 17.48
CA THR A 654 8.83 13.15 16.52
C THR A 654 7.58 12.30 16.58
N ARG A 655 7.01 11.98 15.41
CA ARG A 655 5.79 11.19 15.26
C ARG A 655 6.16 9.84 14.67
N GLY A 656 5.67 8.77 15.27
CA GLY A 656 5.89 7.40 14.82
C GLY A 656 4.59 6.62 14.81
N ALA A 657 4.69 5.39 14.36
CA ALA A 657 3.62 4.42 14.44
C ALA A 657 4.21 3.03 14.63
N GLY A 658 3.54 2.24 15.47
CA GLY A 658 3.88 0.85 15.73
C GLY A 658 2.63 -0.01 15.62
N SER A 659 2.79 -1.31 15.44
CA SER A 659 1.65 -2.22 15.35
C SER A 659 1.85 -3.46 16.19
N TRP A 660 0.77 -4.00 16.72
CA TRP A 660 0.70 -5.39 17.15
C TRP A 660 -0.14 -6.18 16.16
N CYS A 661 0.23 -7.44 15.96
CA CYS A 661 -0.53 -8.41 15.19
C CYS A 661 -0.61 -9.70 16.01
N PHE A 662 -1.82 -10.19 16.23
CA PHE A 662 -2.09 -11.46 16.88
C PHE A 662 -2.58 -12.44 15.82
N SER A 663 -1.69 -13.33 15.37
CA SER A 663 -1.96 -14.21 14.22
C SER A 663 -1.54 -15.66 14.43
N SER A 664 -0.64 -15.98 15.37
CA SER A 664 -0.35 -17.38 15.71
C SER A 664 -1.40 -17.95 16.64
N ASP A 665 -1.52 -19.27 16.72
CA ASP A 665 -2.47 -19.95 17.61
C ASP A 665 -2.34 -19.47 19.06
N GLU A 666 -1.12 -19.35 19.57
CA GLU A 666 -0.84 -18.84 20.92
C GLU A 666 -1.26 -17.38 21.09
N GLN A 667 -1.00 -16.53 20.09
CA GLN A 667 -1.36 -15.11 20.13
C GLN A 667 -2.88 -14.90 20.02
N ARG A 668 -3.56 -15.71 19.19
CA ARG A 668 -5.02 -15.67 19.06
C ARG A 668 -5.69 -16.16 20.33
N GLU A 669 -5.20 -17.26 20.90
CA GLU A 669 -5.67 -17.77 22.19
C GLU A 669 -5.48 -16.73 23.29
N TYR A 670 -4.32 -16.09 23.33
CA TYR A 670 -4.01 -15.05 24.30
C TYR A 670 -4.92 -13.82 24.19
N TRP A 671 -4.97 -13.19 23.01
CA TRP A 671 -5.70 -11.95 22.81
C TRP A 671 -7.20 -12.18 22.75
N GLY A 672 -7.62 -13.14 21.91
CA GLY A 672 -9.03 -13.51 21.74
C GLY A 672 -9.63 -14.07 23.03
N GLY A 673 -8.89 -14.91 23.75
CA GLY A 673 -9.35 -15.46 25.02
C GLY A 673 -9.64 -14.36 26.05
N SER A 674 -8.72 -13.40 26.20
CA SER A 674 -8.94 -12.27 27.12
C SER A 674 -10.11 -11.38 26.70
N MET A 675 -10.25 -11.06 25.41
CA MET A 675 -11.36 -10.23 24.95
C MET A 675 -12.71 -10.93 25.10
N GLY A 676 -12.77 -12.24 24.85
CA GLY A 676 -13.95 -13.06 25.13
C GLY A 676 -14.33 -13.07 26.62
N GLU A 677 -13.35 -13.20 27.53
CA GLU A 677 -13.59 -13.11 28.97
C GLU A 677 -14.12 -11.74 29.40
N ARG A 678 -13.59 -10.65 28.83
CA ARG A 678 -14.07 -9.28 29.11
C ARG A 678 -15.53 -9.10 28.70
N ALA A 679 -15.94 -9.67 27.56
CA ALA A 679 -17.33 -9.64 27.12
C ALA A 679 -18.27 -10.44 28.05
N ARG A 680 -17.74 -11.43 28.78
CA ARG A 680 -18.51 -12.34 29.64
C ARG A 680 -18.78 -11.79 31.04
N SER A 681 -17.73 -11.36 31.74
CA SER A 681 -17.82 -11.06 33.18
C SER A 681 -16.70 -10.12 33.62
N SER A 682 -16.78 -8.88 33.14
CA SER A 682 -15.95 -7.78 33.60
C SER A 682 -16.84 -6.56 33.83
N GLY A 683 -16.36 -5.56 34.56
CA GLY A 683 -17.02 -4.25 34.60
C GLY A 683 -17.18 -3.58 33.24
N PHE A 684 -16.48 -4.00 32.18
CA PHE A 684 -16.87 -3.61 30.82
C PHE A 684 -18.25 -4.17 30.47
N ALA A 685 -18.48 -5.47 30.65
CA ALA A 685 -19.76 -6.11 30.38
C ALA A 685 -20.87 -5.55 31.30
N THR A 686 -20.59 -5.40 32.59
CA THR A 686 -21.53 -4.79 33.55
C THR A 686 -21.94 -3.39 33.11
N MET A 687 -20.97 -2.54 32.77
CA MET A 687 -21.25 -1.16 32.38
C MET A 687 -21.95 -1.06 31.02
N ALA A 688 -21.55 -1.89 30.04
CA ALA A 688 -22.22 -1.95 28.74
C ALA A 688 -23.71 -2.24 28.89
N LEU A 689 -24.08 -3.09 29.86
CA LEU A 689 -25.47 -3.43 30.17
C LEU A 689 -26.19 -2.35 30.99
N GLU A 690 -25.57 -1.86 32.07
CA GLU A 690 -26.18 -0.90 32.99
C GLU A 690 -26.42 0.47 32.33
N GLU A 691 -25.53 0.90 31.46
CA GLU A 691 -25.61 2.19 30.76
C GLU A 691 -26.23 2.07 29.35
N GLY A 692 -26.64 0.86 28.96
CA GLY A 692 -27.42 0.63 27.74
C GLY A 692 -26.66 0.70 26.42
N PHE A 693 -25.33 0.51 26.43
CA PHE A 693 -24.50 0.44 25.21
C PHE A 693 -24.64 -0.90 24.47
N SER A 694 -25.03 -1.95 25.18
CA SER A 694 -25.19 -3.29 24.62
C SER A 694 -26.25 -4.09 25.39
N THR A 695 -26.66 -5.23 24.82
CA THR A 695 -27.58 -6.19 25.46
C THR A 695 -26.84 -7.44 25.88
N LYS A 696 -27.42 -8.23 26.80
CA LYS A 696 -26.82 -9.53 27.19
C LYS A 696 -26.64 -10.46 25.98
N GLN A 697 -27.56 -10.40 25.03
CA GLN A 697 -27.49 -11.18 23.80
C GLN A 697 -26.32 -10.72 22.93
N GLU A 698 -26.19 -9.41 22.70
CA GLU A 698 -25.11 -8.87 21.86
C GLU A 698 -23.72 -9.09 22.48
N LEU A 699 -23.58 -9.00 23.81
CA LEU A 699 -22.31 -9.34 24.48
C LEU A 699 -21.95 -10.82 24.35
N GLU A 700 -22.95 -11.71 24.36
CA GLU A 700 -22.73 -13.13 24.08
C GLU A 700 -22.34 -13.37 22.62
N GLU A 701 -22.91 -12.63 21.67
CA GLU A 701 -22.48 -12.66 20.27
C GLU A 701 -21.03 -12.16 20.12
N VAL A 702 -20.66 -11.06 20.79
CA VAL A 702 -19.28 -10.57 20.86
C VAL A 702 -18.34 -11.65 21.38
N ARG A 703 -18.70 -12.32 22.49
CA ARG A 703 -17.92 -13.43 23.06
C ARG A 703 -17.70 -14.54 22.05
N GLN A 704 -18.75 -14.96 21.36
CA GLN A 704 -18.64 -15.98 20.30
C GLN A 704 -17.76 -15.51 19.16
N GLY A 705 -17.77 -14.23 18.80
CA GLY A 705 -16.89 -13.68 17.77
C GLY A 705 -15.41 -13.81 18.14
N TRP A 706 -15.09 -13.63 19.42
CA TRP A 706 -13.73 -13.86 19.93
C TRP A 706 -13.35 -15.34 20.01
N ASP A 707 -14.30 -16.24 20.28
CA ASP A 707 -14.05 -17.69 20.18
C ASP A 707 -13.82 -18.13 18.74
N GLU A 708 -14.63 -17.66 17.79
CA GLU A 708 -14.43 -17.90 16.36
C GLU A 708 -13.07 -17.40 15.88
N PHE A 709 -12.63 -16.24 16.39
CA PHE A 709 -11.30 -15.71 16.13
C PHE A 709 -10.18 -16.63 16.65
N ARG A 710 -10.34 -17.22 17.84
CA ARG A 710 -9.34 -18.13 18.43
C ARG A 710 -9.22 -19.42 17.63
N GLU A 711 -10.37 -20.01 17.28
CA GLU A 711 -10.48 -21.32 16.63
C GLU A 711 -10.11 -21.27 15.14
N ASN A 712 -10.21 -20.11 14.50
CA ASN A 712 -9.93 -19.96 13.08
C ASN A 712 -8.43 -19.80 12.79
N GLY A 713 -7.83 -20.80 12.13
CA GLY A 713 -6.42 -20.83 11.74
C GLY A 713 -5.98 -19.72 10.79
N ASP A 714 -6.91 -19.14 10.02
CA ASP A 714 -6.65 -18.04 9.08
C ASP A 714 -6.80 -16.66 9.74
N ALA A 715 -7.29 -16.61 10.98
CA ALA A 715 -7.62 -15.35 11.62
C ALA A 715 -6.39 -14.55 12.04
N TRP A 716 -6.50 -13.22 12.02
CA TRP A 716 -5.52 -12.34 12.65
C TRP A 716 -6.17 -11.04 13.11
N PHE A 717 -5.64 -10.44 14.17
CA PHE A 717 -6.09 -9.16 14.72
C PHE A 717 -4.94 -8.17 14.75
N GLY A 718 -5.12 -7.03 14.10
CA GLY A 718 -4.15 -5.94 14.05
C GLY A 718 -4.56 -4.75 14.91
N LEU A 719 -3.59 -4.21 15.64
CA LEU A 719 -3.72 -2.97 16.40
C LEU A 719 -2.63 -2.00 15.99
N LEU A 720 -3.00 -0.94 15.28
CA LEU A 720 -2.13 0.19 14.99
C LEU A 720 -2.05 1.09 16.22
N HIS A 721 -0.87 1.63 16.48
CA HIS A 721 -0.59 2.60 17.52
C HIS A 721 0.03 3.84 16.91
N GLY A 722 -0.29 5.00 17.46
CA GLY A 722 0.50 6.21 17.26
C GLY A 722 1.57 6.30 18.34
N GLU A 723 2.74 6.81 17.97
CA GLU A 723 3.86 7.02 18.88
C GLU A 723 4.34 8.47 18.80
N ILE A 724 4.75 9.03 19.92
CA ILE A 724 5.42 10.33 19.98
C ILE A 724 6.68 10.25 20.83
N LEU A 725 7.72 10.96 20.38
CA LEU A 725 8.89 11.30 21.17
C LEU A 725 9.00 12.83 21.17
N CYS A 726 8.67 13.43 22.31
CA CYS A 726 8.69 14.86 22.50
C CYS A 726 9.95 15.25 23.26
N ARG A 727 10.71 16.22 22.77
CA ARG A 727 11.85 16.78 23.51
C ARG A 727 11.42 18.04 24.25
N LYS A 728 11.65 18.10 25.56
CA LYS A 728 11.52 19.34 26.35
C LYS A 728 12.69 20.27 26.03
#